data_AF-A0A1G1N558-F1
#
_entry.id   AF-A0A1G1N558-F1
#
_cell.length_a   1.000
_cell.length_b   1.000
_cell.length_c   1.000
_cell.angle_alpha   90.00
_cell.angle_beta   90.00
_cell.angle_gamma   90.00
#
_symmetry.space_group_name_H-M   'P 1'
#
loop_
_entity.id
_entity.type
_entity.pdbx_description
1 polymer ?
#
loop_
_entity_poly.entity_id
_entity_poly.type
_entity_poly.pdbx_seq_one_letter_code
_entity_poly.pdbx_strand_id
1 'polypeptide(L)'
;MKSPARMHPGMPIAIITALFLFAPDVIHSEAPAKNNPLLILHYPLITNRPKGRAVTKANFINQMEMFKSSGYVSVGLEDVLDFYYRNKPLPEKAVLITFAGGRKNLLYAGPVLKKLGLRAAVFLNIQAMKKANHSEVSWHDALAMEKTKSWDLAISAKTEDEAIESKRYLEKRFKALAASALSQRAMVRLPIAAAVSRPYGIGIEKIKTGGYLVSFINTHSDGYNTSETSPYNLNMIIVSADWDGKGLLYFLDNAASRQGQYIDDFSKPSNQSDWLNTYGLAFVKDGKLNLRAGPFKNGAEAWLAGTRNWSDCGISAEFRIRRGRQFWIYARYKDNQNYIRFGQDDGIFYLQQRLKGGKVSGIKSGVLTTAGAAFNKVKLIVKGSYCLAYLDGKRLFRQPLSIDASLDYGKIGLSAWDSSPGLAHCQIDAIEAGELKGAQSDYPDLTAEAVEDIRKIMAGAKISPSLQSSFYYFEDNKDRAVMKWQERFKYNLSPQLALEPSYARAILKGEGMSKIGENEYSLSAYYKEGFTSLRLAYFYRDFSSANEAHNFLADLKFPLLFIDSVNFISSYENIETAKAVQAKAKMFRNSVALYKDLPYNFRLYGRFQHAGYNDDNERNTVKAELYYLLFKKPDISVGYEFTYDNTKFSSSNYYSPDNLIMNQAGLRLKESFFKHRLSCDIGYGLGYATEEGAEGRTVHSAGGNLRYRLTAKAELFASLNLSRTPTYASRSIQAGLKYRF
;
A
#
# COMPACT_ATOMS: atom_id res chain seq x y z
N MET A 1 31.42 -29.54 -33.79
CA MET A 1 30.18 -30.07 -33.19
C MET A 1 29.39 -28.91 -32.60
N LYS A 2 28.06 -28.89 -32.81
CA LYS A 2 27.16 -27.73 -32.72
C LYS A 2 27.28 -26.95 -31.39
N SER A 3 27.40 -25.62 -31.53
CA SER A 3 27.31 -24.61 -30.47
C SER A 3 26.07 -24.81 -29.59
N PRO A 4 26.18 -24.79 -28.24
CA PRO A 4 24.99 -24.83 -27.38
C PRO A 4 24.20 -23.53 -27.57
N ALA A 5 22.89 -23.67 -27.77
CA ALA A 5 21.97 -22.55 -27.90
C ALA A 5 22.12 -21.59 -26.71
N ARG A 6 22.53 -20.34 -26.99
CA ARG A 6 22.52 -19.25 -26.03
C ARG A 6 21.07 -18.96 -25.64
N MET A 7 20.73 -19.19 -24.37
CA MET A 7 19.44 -18.77 -23.81
C MET A 7 19.33 -17.24 -23.76
N HIS A 8 18.15 -16.73 -24.09
CA HIS A 8 17.79 -15.31 -23.98
C HIS A 8 17.72 -14.87 -22.50
N PRO A 9 18.26 -13.68 -22.14
CA PRO A 9 18.29 -13.16 -20.76
C PRO A 9 16.92 -12.80 -20.15
N GLY A 10 15.81 -13.03 -20.85
CA GLY A 10 14.47 -12.63 -20.43
C GLY A 10 13.69 -13.67 -19.62
N MET A 11 14.03 -14.95 -19.69
CA MET A 11 13.21 -16.03 -19.07
C MET A 11 13.37 -16.13 -17.54
N PRO A 12 14.58 -15.99 -16.96
CA PRO A 12 14.74 -15.91 -15.50
C PRO A 12 14.13 -14.62 -14.93
N ILE A 13 14.19 -13.52 -15.69
CA ILE A 13 13.59 -12.24 -15.31
C ILE A 13 12.07 -12.33 -15.35
N ALA A 14 11.48 -13.02 -16.33
CA ALA A 14 10.03 -13.25 -16.40
C ALA A 14 9.52 -14.12 -15.23
N ILE A 15 10.28 -15.13 -14.81
CA ILE A 15 9.93 -16.00 -13.66
C ILE A 15 10.11 -15.26 -12.33
N ILE A 16 11.18 -14.47 -12.17
CA ILE A 16 11.38 -13.60 -10.98
C ILE A 16 10.32 -12.49 -10.92
N THR A 17 9.91 -11.94 -12.06
CA THR A 17 8.83 -10.93 -12.15
C THR A 17 7.46 -11.55 -11.87
N ALA A 18 7.18 -12.75 -12.38
CA ALA A 18 5.97 -13.50 -12.06
C ALA A 18 5.90 -13.83 -10.56
N LEU A 19 7.00 -14.23 -9.93
CA LEU A 19 7.00 -14.64 -8.52
C LEU A 19 7.04 -13.47 -7.53
N PHE A 20 7.56 -12.30 -7.93
CA PHE A 20 7.35 -11.03 -7.21
C PHE A 20 5.91 -10.53 -7.30
N LEU A 21 5.14 -10.98 -8.30
CA LEU A 21 3.69 -10.73 -8.38
C LEU A 21 2.89 -11.68 -7.46
N PHE A 22 3.45 -12.82 -7.03
CA PHE A 22 2.77 -13.83 -6.19
C PHE A 22 3.15 -13.84 -4.70
N ALA A 23 4.05 -12.94 -4.25
CA ALA A 23 4.22 -12.70 -2.81
C ALA A 23 3.00 -11.89 -2.31
N PRO A 24 2.27 -12.36 -1.29
CA PRO A 24 1.16 -11.58 -0.76
C PRO A 24 1.68 -10.29 -0.12
N ASP A 25 1.01 -9.18 -0.44
CA ASP A 25 1.09 -7.94 0.32
C ASP A 25 0.58 -8.20 1.76
N VAL A 26 1.47 -8.62 2.66
CA VAL A 26 1.19 -8.68 4.12
C VAL A 26 2.03 -7.65 4.87
N ILE A 27 2.22 -6.49 4.24
CA ILE A 27 2.58 -5.24 4.92
C ILE A 27 1.53 -4.21 4.50
N HIS A 28 0.32 -4.38 5.00
CA HIS A 28 -0.47 -3.23 5.35
C HIS A 28 -0.39 -3.10 6.86
N SER A 29 0.14 -1.96 7.32
CA SER A 29 -0.33 -1.36 8.56
C SER A 29 -1.83 -1.56 8.59
N GLU A 30 -2.39 -2.08 9.68
CA GLU A 30 -3.84 -2.20 9.85
C GLU A 30 -4.50 -0.98 9.23
N ALA A 31 -5.21 -1.18 8.12
CA ALA A 31 -5.96 -0.11 7.51
C ALA A 31 -6.86 0.41 8.63
N PRO A 32 -6.86 1.73 8.92
CA PRO A 32 -7.68 2.26 9.99
C PRO A 32 -9.11 1.76 9.78
N ALA A 33 -9.73 1.30 10.87
CA ALA A 33 -11.05 0.67 10.88
C ALA A 33 -11.95 1.29 9.80
N LYS A 34 -12.45 0.47 8.87
CA LYS A 34 -13.30 0.86 7.74
C LYS A 34 -14.50 1.68 8.23
N ASN A 35 -14.31 3.00 8.33
CA ASN A 35 -15.36 3.96 8.52
C ASN A 35 -15.87 4.35 7.14
N ASN A 36 -17.17 4.19 6.90
CA ASN A 36 -17.80 4.53 5.62
C ASN A 36 -17.47 5.99 5.24
N PRO A 37 -16.99 6.25 4.01
CA PRO A 37 -16.63 7.60 3.60
C PRO A 37 -17.87 8.47 3.40
N LEU A 38 -17.67 9.79 3.53
CA LEU A 38 -18.66 10.82 3.30
C LEU A 38 -18.48 11.42 1.90
N LEU A 39 -19.51 11.27 1.05
CA LEU A 39 -19.62 12.03 -0.20
C LEU A 39 -20.43 13.31 0.01
N ILE A 40 -20.02 14.43 -0.58
CA ILE A 40 -20.69 15.73 -0.42
C ILE A 40 -21.01 16.32 -1.80
N LEU A 41 -22.31 16.40 -2.11
CA LEU A 41 -22.83 17.02 -3.32
C LEU A 41 -23.12 18.49 -3.06
N HIS A 42 -22.82 19.36 -4.03
CA HIS A 42 -23.15 20.77 -3.97
C HIS A 42 -23.94 21.22 -5.19
N TYR A 43 -25.12 21.80 -4.95
CA TYR A 43 -25.99 22.41 -5.94
C TYR A 43 -25.90 23.94 -5.88
N PRO A 44 -25.21 24.58 -6.86
CA PRO A 44 -25.08 26.03 -6.86
C PRO A 44 -26.39 26.73 -7.21
N LEU A 45 -27.13 26.21 -8.20
CA LEU A 45 -28.36 26.81 -8.66
C LEU A 45 -29.27 25.79 -9.36
N ILE A 46 -30.55 25.80 -8.98
CA ILE A 46 -31.64 25.08 -9.65
C ILE A 46 -32.57 26.06 -10.37
N THR A 47 -32.88 25.78 -11.63
CA THR A 47 -33.77 26.60 -12.47
C THR A 47 -34.87 25.78 -13.13
N ASN A 48 -35.92 26.43 -13.63
CA ASN A 48 -36.99 25.71 -14.35
C ASN A 48 -36.63 25.42 -15.82
N ARG A 49 -35.67 26.17 -16.40
CA ARG A 49 -35.17 26.03 -17.77
C ARG A 49 -33.64 25.97 -17.76
N PRO A 50 -32.99 25.34 -18.76
CA PRO A 50 -31.54 25.30 -18.86
C PRO A 50 -30.94 26.72 -18.81
N LYS A 51 -29.96 26.94 -17.93
CA LYS A 51 -29.27 28.24 -17.80
C LYS A 51 -27.83 28.04 -17.33
N GLY A 52 -26.87 28.15 -18.26
CA GLY A 52 -25.46 27.98 -17.95
C GLY A 52 -25.18 26.64 -17.27
N ARG A 53 -24.57 26.66 -16.09
CA ARG A 53 -24.26 25.47 -15.28
C ARG A 53 -25.34 25.13 -14.24
N ALA A 54 -26.55 25.66 -14.36
CA ALA A 54 -27.64 25.37 -13.43
C ALA A 54 -28.34 24.05 -13.77
N VAL A 55 -28.65 23.27 -12.73
CA VAL A 55 -29.44 22.03 -12.86
C VAL A 55 -30.91 22.42 -13.03
N THR A 56 -31.64 21.77 -13.95
CA THR A 56 -33.08 22.05 -14.09
C THR A 56 -33.88 21.34 -12.99
N LYS A 57 -35.05 21.89 -12.62
CA LYS A 57 -35.94 21.28 -11.63
C LYS A 57 -36.32 19.85 -12.01
N ALA A 58 -36.65 19.61 -13.28
CA ALA A 58 -36.97 18.28 -13.77
C ALA A 58 -35.79 17.31 -13.60
N ASN A 59 -34.57 17.77 -13.91
CA ASN A 59 -33.38 16.95 -13.75
C ASN A 59 -33.07 16.68 -12.27
N PHE A 60 -33.20 17.68 -11.40
CA PHE A 60 -33.04 17.51 -9.95
C PHE A 60 -34.01 16.47 -9.37
N ILE A 61 -35.28 16.47 -9.81
CA ILE A 61 -36.25 15.45 -9.39
C ILE A 61 -35.75 14.06 -9.79
N ASN A 62 -35.36 13.88 -11.05
CA ASN A 62 -34.84 12.62 -11.55
C ASN A 62 -33.61 12.14 -10.78
N GLN A 63 -32.66 13.05 -10.50
CA GLN A 63 -31.48 12.77 -9.68
C GLN A 63 -31.84 12.29 -8.27
N MET A 64 -32.75 12.98 -7.57
CA MET A 64 -33.11 12.64 -6.18
C MET A 64 -33.95 11.37 -6.08
N GLU A 65 -34.82 11.11 -7.06
CA GLU A 65 -35.58 9.86 -7.13
C GLU A 65 -34.65 8.67 -7.34
N MET A 66 -33.69 8.78 -8.27
CA MET A 66 -32.68 7.74 -8.51
C MET A 66 -31.73 7.57 -7.32
N PHE A 67 -31.28 8.66 -6.71
CA PHE A 67 -30.48 8.64 -5.48
C PHE A 67 -31.17 7.81 -4.40
N LYS A 68 -32.47 8.06 -4.17
CA LYS A 68 -33.24 7.37 -3.13
C LYS A 68 -33.49 5.90 -3.48
N SER A 69 -33.85 5.59 -4.72
CA SER A 69 -34.15 4.20 -5.13
C SER A 69 -32.91 3.29 -5.13
N SER A 70 -31.71 3.86 -5.28
CA SER A 70 -30.44 3.11 -5.31
C SER A 70 -29.81 2.89 -3.93
N GLY A 71 -30.53 3.24 -2.86
CA GLY A 71 -30.12 2.96 -1.48
C GLY A 71 -29.11 3.95 -0.89
N TYR A 72 -28.89 5.11 -1.52
CA TYR A 72 -28.07 6.16 -0.90
C TYR A 72 -28.78 6.79 0.29
N VAL A 73 -28.01 7.10 1.33
CA VAL A 73 -28.51 7.67 2.58
C VAL A 73 -28.09 9.13 2.68
N SER A 74 -29.07 10.04 2.67
CA SER A 74 -28.80 11.46 2.91
C SER A 74 -28.54 11.71 4.39
N VAL A 75 -27.33 12.17 4.72
CA VAL A 75 -26.94 12.52 6.10
C VAL A 75 -27.00 14.03 6.34
N GLY A 76 -27.11 14.45 7.60
CA GLY A 76 -27.06 15.87 7.98
C GLY A 76 -25.73 16.30 8.58
N LEU A 77 -25.58 17.60 8.85
CA LEU A 77 -24.37 18.18 9.47
C LEU A 77 -24.09 17.60 10.86
N GLU A 78 -25.12 17.24 11.62
CA GLU A 78 -24.94 16.58 12.92
C GLU A 78 -24.26 15.21 12.78
N ASP A 79 -24.63 14.43 11.76
CA ASP A 79 -24.01 13.14 11.49
C ASP A 79 -22.54 13.32 11.06
N VAL A 80 -22.26 14.38 10.30
CA VAL A 80 -20.88 14.75 9.92
C VAL A 80 -20.06 15.17 11.15
N LEU A 81 -20.65 15.92 12.09
CA LEU A 81 -19.97 16.29 13.34
C LEU A 81 -19.73 15.05 14.21
N ASP A 82 -20.72 14.17 14.37
CA ASP A 82 -20.57 12.91 15.11
C ASP A 82 -19.48 12.02 14.49
N PHE A 83 -19.39 11.99 13.16
CA PHE A 83 -18.37 11.25 12.43
C PHE A 83 -16.96 11.71 12.76
N TYR A 84 -16.70 13.03 12.74
CA TYR A 84 -15.37 13.58 13.00
C TYR A 84 -15.00 13.70 14.48
N TYR A 85 -15.98 13.93 15.36
CA TYR A 85 -15.71 14.29 16.76
C TYR A 85 -16.13 13.23 17.77
N ARG A 86 -16.95 12.24 17.38
CA ARG A 86 -17.46 11.19 18.27
C ARG A 86 -17.17 9.78 17.77
N ASN A 87 -16.41 9.64 16.68
CA ASN A 87 -16.10 8.36 16.04
C ASN A 87 -17.35 7.52 15.72
N LYS A 88 -18.49 8.17 15.49
CA LYS A 88 -19.73 7.49 15.11
C LYS A 88 -19.65 7.14 13.62
N PRO A 89 -19.76 5.87 13.22
CA PRO A 89 -19.69 5.50 11.82
C PRO A 89 -20.86 6.10 11.03
N LEU A 90 -20.60 6.54 9.81
CA LEU A 90 -21.64 6.93 8.87
C LEU A 90 -22.36 5.70 8.32
N PRO A 91 -23.63 5.81 7.93
CA PRO A 91 -24.32 4.75 7.21
C PRO A 91 -23.57 4.42 5.90
N GLU A 92 -23.74 3.21 5.39
CA GLU A 92 -23.26 2.90 4.04
C GLU A 92 -23.92 3.83 3.01
N LYS A 93 -23.17 4.17 1.95
CA LYS A 93 -23.63 5.11 0.92
C LYS A 93 -24.07 6.47 1.48
N ALA A 94 -23.39 6.97 2.52
CA ALA A 94 -23.66 8.27 3.13
C ALA A 94 -23.32 9.43 2.18
N VAL A 95 -24.29 10.31 1.96
CA VAL A 95 -24.12 11.52 1.15
C VAL A 95 -24.70 12.73 1.87
N LEU A 96 -23.89 13.79 2.03
CA LEU A 96 -24.38 15.10 2.43
C LEU A 96 -24.76 15.89 1.17
N ILE A 97 -26.03 16.25 1.04
CA ILE A 97 -26.52 17.10 -0.05
C ILE A 97 -26.46 18.55 0.42
N THR A 98 -25.77 19.42 -0.31
CA THR A 98 -25.59 20.83 0.05
C THR A 98 -26.08 21.77 -1.06
N PHE A 99 -26.55 22.95 -0.67
CA PHE A 99 -27.07 23.98 -1.57
C PHE A 99 -26.45 25.35 -1.28
N ALA A 100 -26.24 26.15 -2.32
CA ALA A 100 -26.01 27.58 -2.12
C ALA A 100 -27.31 28.29 -1.66
N GLY A 101 -27.17 29.39 -0.93
CA GLY A 101 -28.26 30.13 -0.27
C GLY A 101 -29.30 30.83 -1.16
N GLY A 102 -29.30 30.62 -2.47
CA GLY A 102 -30.26 31.23 -3.38
C GLY A 102 -31.69 30.73 -3.14
N ARG A 103 -32.67 31.64 -3.04
CA ARG A 103 -34.08 31.31 -2.73
C ARG A 103 -34.73 30.34 -3.72
N LYS A 104 -34.28 30.35 -4.99
CA LYS A 104 -34.73 29.41 -6.03
C LYS A 104 -34.37 27.96 -5.72
N ASN A 105 -33.21 27.71 -5.09
CA ASN A 105 -32.82 26.36 -4.68
C ASN A 105 -33.84 25.78 -3.71
N LEU A 106 -34.25 26.57 -2.71
CA LEU A 106 -35.28 26.18 -1.75
C LEU A 106 -36.63 25.90 -2.41
N LEU A 107 -37.10 26.81 -3.27
CA LEU A 107 -38.39 26.70 -3.95
C LEU A 107 -38.50 25.39 -4.76
N TYR A 108 -37.41 24.96 -5.39
CA TYR A 108 -37.41 23.78 -6.24
C TYR A 108 -37.00 22.50 -5.52
N ALA A 109 -36.03 22.55 -4.62
CA ALA A 109 -35.53 21.37 -3.91
C ALA A 109 -36.39 21.00 -2.68
N GLY A 110 -36.92 21.97 -1.96
CA GLY A 110 -37.63 21.76 -0.69
C GLY A 110 -38.78 20.73 -0.77
N PRO A 111 -39.73 20.87 -1.71
CA PRO A 111 -40.81 19.89 -1.88
C PRO A 111 -40.32 18.48 -2.22
N VAL A 112 -39.24 18.37 -3.00
CA VAL A 112 -38.67 17.09 -3.44
C VAL A 112 -38.00 16.38 -2.27
N LEU A 113 -37.14 17.09 -1.53
CA LEU A 113 -36.46 16.55 -0.35
C LEU A 113 -37.48 16.08 0.71
N LYS A 114 -38.53 16.88 0.94
CA LYS A 114 -39.61 16.50 1.87
C LYS A 114 -40.35 15.24 1.40
N LYS A 115 -40.75 15.17 0.12
CA LYS A 115 -41.46 14.01 -0.45
C LYS A 115 -40.64 12.72 -0.34
N LEU A 116 -39.33 12.81 -0.51
CA LEU A 116 -38.41 11.65 -0.50
C LEU A 116 -37.80 11.36 0.87
N GLY A 117 -38.12 12.17 1.89
CA GLY A 117 -37.55 12.05 3.24
C GLY A 117 -36.03 12.25 3.26
N LEU A 118 -35.51 13.13 2.41
CA LEU A 118 -34.08 13.44 2.30
C LEU A 118 -33.70 14.61 3.19
N ARG A 119 -32.46 14.57 3.71
CA ARG A 119 -31.83 15.63 4.50
C ARG A 119 -30.78 16.36 3.65
N ALA A 120 -30.63 17.66 3.87
CA ALA A 120 -29.67 18.50 3.17
C ALA A 120 -29.19 19.67 4.03
N ALA A 121 -28.10 20.32 3.61
CA ALA A 121 -27.62 21.57 4.20
C ALA A 121 -27.71 22.73 3.20
N VAL A 122 -27.95 23.95 3.68
CA VAL A 122 -27.89 25.17 2.87
C VAL A 122 -26.85 26.15 3.41
N PHE A 123 -26.03 26.72 2.52
CA PHE A 123 -25.05 27.74 2.88
C PHE A 123 -25.63 29.14 2.69
N LEU A 124 -26.07 29.74 3.80
CA LEU A 124 -26.71 31.05 3.86
C LEU A 124 -25.70 32.19 3.67
N ASN A 125 -26.04 33.16 2.83
CA ASN A 125 -25.29 34.41 2.70
C ASN A 125 -25.85 35.44 3.70
N ILE A 126 -25.23 35.53 4.88
CA ILE A 126 -25.73 36.37 5.98
C ILE A 126 -25.68 37.87 5.62
N GLN A 127 -24.70 38.30 4.84
CA GLN A 127 -24.62 39.69 4.38
C GLN A 127 -25.79 40.06 3.45
N ALA A 128 -26.18 39.15 2.56
CA ALA A 128 -27.35 39.35 1.70
C ALA A 128 -28.67 39.31 2.49
N MET A 129 -28.76 38.46 3.52
CA MET A 129 -29.90 38.43 4.44
C MET A 129 -30.05 39.75 5.20
N LYS A 130 -28.96 40.31 5.71
CA LYS A 130 -28.93 41.64 6.38
C LYS A 130 -29.44 42.75 5.46
N LYS A 131 -29.17 42.64 4.16
CA LYS A 131 -29.61 43.60 3.12
C LYS A 131 -31.00 43.31 2.54
N ALA A 132 -31.73 42.33 3.10
CA ALA A 132 -33.04 41.90 2.61
C ALA A 132 -33.07 41.56 1.10
N ASN A 133 -31.99 40.96 0.58
CA ASN A 133 -31.94 40.58 -0.83
C ASN A 133 -32.95 39.44 -1.13
N HIS A 134 -33.99 39.75 -1.90
CA HIS A 134 -35.06 38.81 -2.25
C HIS A 134 -34.61 37.62 -3.12
N SER A 135 -33.41 37.64 -3.72
CA SER A 135 -32.86 36.50 -4.45
C SER A 135 -32.26 35.41 -3.55
N GLU A 136 -31.99 35.73 -2.30
CA GLU A 136 -31.40 34.84 -1.29
C GLU A 136 -32.44 34.40 -0.27
N VAL A 137 -32.15 33.33 0.46
CA VAL A 137 -32.98 32.84 1.58
C VAL A 137 -33.11 33.93 2.63
N SER A 138 -34.34 34.31 3.00
CA SER A 138 -34.60 35.29 4.06
C SER A 138 -34.58 34.64 5.46
N TRP A 139 -34.59 35.47 6.51
CA TRP A 139 -34.70 34.97 7.89
C TRP A 139 -35.99 34.17 8.12
N HIS A 140 -37.09 34.59 7.50
CA HIS A 140 -38.37 33.88 7.56
C HIS A 140 -38.28 32.52 6.88
N ASP A 141 -37.65 32.45 5.70
CA ASP A 141 -37.43 31.19 4.97
C ASP A 141 -36.57 30.24 5.81
N ALA A 142 -35.46 30.71 6.41
CA ALA A 142 -34.57 29.89 7.24
C ALA A 142 -35.29 29.29 8.47
N LEU A 143 -36.12 30.07 9.17
CA LEU A 143 -36.94 29.58 10.28
C LEU A 143 -38.00 28.56 9.83
N ALA A 144 -38.61 28.75 8.66
CA ALA A 144 -39.55 27.78 8.11
C ALA A 144 -38.86 26.47 7.74
N MET A 145 -37.63 26.53 7.20
CA MET A 145 -36.83 25.35 6.84
C MET A 145 -36.43 24.52 8.07
N GLU A 146 -35.98 25.17 9.14
CA GLU A 146 -35.57 24.50 10.39
C GLU A 146 -36.69 23.61 10.96
N LYS A 147 -37.94 24.11 10.91
CA LYS A 147 -39.14 23.36 11.34
C LYS A 147 -39.38 22.06 10.55
N THR A 148 -38.89 21.97 9.32
CA THR A 148 -39.11 20.77 8.48
C THR A 148 -38.21 19.60 8.85
N LYS A 149 -37.11 19.83 9.59
CA LYS A 149 -36.04 18.86 9.89
C LYS A 149 -35.32 18.25 8.66
N SER A 150 -35.70 18.62 7.44
CA SER A 150 -35.02 18.23 6.20
C SER A 150 -33.80 19.11 5.90
N TRP A 151 -33.64 20.24 6.60
CA TRP A 151 -32.62 21.23 6.32
C TRP A 151 -31.75 21.51 7.54
N ASP A 152 -30.46 21.35 7.37
CA ASP A 152 -29.44 21.95 8.22
C ASP A 152 -29.03 23.31 7.62
N LEU A 153 -28.77 24.28 8.49
CA LEU A 153 -28.37 25.62 8.08
C LEU A 153 -26.88 25.82 8.37
N ALA A 154 -26.15 26.40 7.42
CA ALA A 154 -24.72 26.68 7.51
C ALA A 154 -24.41 28.04 6.86
N ILE A 155 -23.19 28.54 7.03
CA ILE A 155 -22.81 29.88 6.58
C ILE A 155 -22.02 29.79 5.26
N SER A 156 -22.28 30.70 4.32
CA SER A 156 -21.38 30.96 3.19
C SER A 156 -20.61 32.23 3.46
N ALA A 157 -19.28 32.19 3.33
CA ALA A 157 -18.41 33.36 3.49
C ALA A 157 -17.36 33.43 2.38
N LYS A 158 -16.97 34.64 1.96
CA LYS A 158 -15.92 34.88 0.96
C LYS A 158 -14.59 35.28 1.58
N THR A 159 -14.59 35.70 2.85
CA THR A 159 -13.39 36.07 3.61
C THR A 159 -13.48 35.52 5.04
N GLU A 160 -12.34 35.49 5.75
CA GLU A 160 -12.29 35.10 7.16
C GLU A 160 -13.15 36.03 8.03
N ASP A 161 -13.05 37.34 7.79
CA ASP A 161 -13.76 38.34 8.56
C ASP A 161 -15.28 38.25 8.34
N GLU A 162 -15.71 37.97 7.09
CA GLU A 162 -17.12 37.72 6.79
C GLU A 162 -17.65 36.47 7.51
N ALA A 163 -16.84 35.40 7.62
CA ALA A 163 -17.22 34.20 8.35
C ALA A 163 -17.43 34.51 9.85
N ILE A 164 -16.51 35.24 10.48
CA ILE A 164 -16.60 35.61 11.89
C ILE A 164 -17.81 36.53 12.14
N GLU A 165 -17.98 37.56 11.32
CA GLU A 165 -19.08 38.52 11.47
C GLU A 165 -20.44 37.83 11.30
N SER A 166 -20.56 36.96 10.30
CA SER A 166 -21.79 36.23 9.99
C SER A 166 -22.23 35.33 11.16
N LYS A 167 -21.29 34.61 11.76
CA LYS A 167 -21.56 33.78 12.93
C LYS A 167 -21.97 34.62 14.13
N ARG A 168 -21.22 35.67 14.45
CA ARG A 168 -21.54 36.58 15.57
C ARG A 168 -22.91 37.22 15.42
N TYR A 169 -23.28 37.60 14.19
CA TYR A 169 -24.61 38.13 13.88
C TYR A 169 -25.71 37.12 14.19
N LEU A 170 -25.54 35.87 13.74
CA LEU A 170 -26.51 34.79 14.00
C LEU A 170 -26.62 34.48 15.50
N GLU A 171 -25.49 34.35 16.22
CA GLU A 171 -25.48 34.12 17.66
C GLU A 171 -26.22 35.23 18.43
N LYS A 172 -25.96 36.50 18.08
CA LYS A 172 -26.67 37.64 18.68
C LYS A 172 -28.17 37.57 18.39
N ARG A 173 -28.55 37.24 17.15
CA ARG A 173 -29.96 37.16 16.75
C ARG A 173 -30.69 36.00 17.44
N PHE A 174 -30.04 34.85 17.58
CA PHE A 174 -30.58 33.70 18.33
C PHE A 174 -30.70 34.00 19.83
N LYS A 175 -29.70 34.64 20.43
CA LYS A 175 -29.78 35.08 21.83
C LYS A 175 -30.95 36.05 22.06
N ALA A 176 -31.17 36.98 21.14
CA ALA A 176 -32.31 37.90 21.19
C ALA A 176 -33.66 37.18 21.04
N LEU A 177 -33.76 36.19 20.15
CA LEU A 177 -34.97 35.38 19.97
C LEU A 177 -35.27 34.51 21.20
N ALA A 178 -34.25 33.88 21.77
CA ALA A 178 -34.37 33.09 23.00
C ALA A 178 -34.82 33.95 24.19
N ALA A 179 -34.47 35.24 24.19
CA ALA A 179 -34.87 36.20 25.22
C ALA A 179 -36.29 36.80 25.01
N SER A 180 -36.86 36.74 23.80
CA SER A 180 -38.04 37.57 23.44
C SER A 180 -39.41 36.88 23.49
N ALA A 181 -39.53 35.54 23.46
CA ALA A 181 -40.80 34.83 23.74
C ALA A 181 -40.65 33.29 23.74
N LEU A 182 -41.31 32.63 24.71
CA LEU A 182 -41.66 31.20 24.78
C LEU A 182 -40.52 30.19 25.00
N SER A 183 -40.19 30.02 26.28
CA SER A 183 -39.54 28.84 26.83
C SER A 183 -40.33 27.55 26.49
N GLN A 184 -39.57 26.51 26.09
CA GLN A 184 -39.86 25.06 26.14
C GLN A 184 -40.17 24.24 24.87
N ARG A 185 -40.32 24.77 23.64
CA ARG A 185 -40.47 23.88 22.45
C ARG A 185 -39.67 24.17 21.19
N ALA A 186 -38.93 25.29 21.14
CA ALA A 186 -38.02 25.56 20.05
C ALA A 186 -36.60 25.78 20.63
N MET A 187 -36.00 24.72 21.14
CA MET A 187 -34.53 24.66 21.13
C MET A 187 -34.15 24.64 19.65
N VAL A 188 -33.97 25.83 19.08
CA VAL A 188 -33.23 26.03 17.84
C VAL A 188 -31.97 25.19 17.99
N ARG A 189 -31.84 24.14 17.17
CA ARG A 189 -30.65 23.29 17.21
C ARG A 189 -29.44 24.22 17.12
N LEU A 190 -28.54 24.08 18.10
CA LEU A 190 -27.32 24.87 18.24
C LEU A 190 -26.29 24.78 17.09
N PRO A 191 -26.35 23.94 16.03
CA PRO A 191 -25.27 23.88 15.05
C PRO A 191 -25.47 24.75 13.80
N ILE A 192 -26.40 25.70 13.76
CA ILE A 192 -26.57 26.61 12.59
C ILE A 192 -25.27 27.37 12.24
N ALA A 193 -24.36 27.54 13.23
CA ALA A 193 -23.11 28.27 13.08
C ALA A 193 -21.83 27.41 13.27
N ALA A 194 -21.95 26.08 13.22
CA ALA A 194 -20.80 25.18 13.34
C ALA A 194 -20.14 24.87 11.98
N ALA A 195 -20.78 25.26 10.87
CA ALA A 195 -20.37 24.92 9.50
C ALA A 195 -20.23 26.17 8.61
N VAL A 196 -19.13 26.24 7.84
CA VAL A 196 -18.90 27.32 6.88
C VAL A 196 -18.36 26.83 5.53
N SER A 197 -19.03 27.24 4.45
CA SER A 197 -18.52 27.13 3.08
C SER A 197 -17.72 28.36 2.70
N ARG A 198 -16.55 28.14 2.10
CA ARG A 198 -15.59 29.21 1.79
C ARG A 198 -14.78 28.94 0.50
N PRO A 199 -14.30 29.98 -0.20
CA PRO A 199 -13.30 29.84 -1.24
C PRO A 199 -12.02 29.14 -0.77
N TYR A 200 -11.34 28.47 -1.71
CA TYR A 200 -10.00 27.93 -1.48
C TYR A 200 -8.99 29.08 -1.27
N GLY A 201 -8.02 28.87 -0.38
CA GLY A 201 -6.98 29.87 -0.06
C GLY A 201 -7.27 30.75 1.16
N ILE A 202 -8.47 30.65 1.74
CA ILE A 202 -8.80 31.30 3.03
C ILE A 202 -8.13 30.52 4.18
N GLY A 203 -7.46 31.24 5.09
CA GLY A 203 -6.72 30.66 6.20
C GLY A 203 -7.62 29.93 7.20
N ILE A 204 -7.19 28.75 7.62
CA ILE A 204 -7.98 27.85 8.48
C ILE A 204 -7.95 28.32 9.95
N GLU A 205 -6.90 29.03 10.36
CA GLU A 205 -6.74 29.43 11.78
C GLU A 205 -7.87 30.34 12.26
N LYS A 206 -8.24 31.36 11.49
CA LYS A 206 -9.36 32.24 11.86
C LYS A 206 -10.71 31.53 11.84
N ILE A 207 -10.87 30.51 10.99
CA ILE A 207 -12.08 29.67 10.98
C ILE A 207 -12.16 28.84 12.27
N LYS A 208 -11.05 28.26 12.71
CA LYS A 208 -10.94 27.53 13.99
C LYS A 208 -11.20 28.43 15.19
N THR A 209 -10.52 29.57 15.28
CA THR A 209 -10.68 30.52 16.41
C THR A 209 -12.04 31.20 16.40
N GLY A 210 -12.68 31.35 15.24
CA GLY A 210 -14.07 31.75 15.09
C GLY A 210 -15.07 30.71 15.61
N GLY A 211 -14.61 29.52 16.05
CA GLY A 211 -15.41 28.46 16.66
C GLY A 211 -16.29 27.69 15.67
N TYR A 212 -15.95 27.68 14.38
CA TYR A 212 -16.52 26.72 13.45
C TYR A 212 -15.95 25.33 13.76
N LEU A 213 -16.75 24.29 13.59
CA LEU A 213 -16.31 22.91 13.76
C LEU A 213 -15.94 22.30 12.42
N VAL A 214 -16.74 22.55 11.38
CA VAL A 214 -16.47 22.05 10.02
C VAL A 214 -16.42 23.18 9.00
N SER A 215 -15.59 23.02 7.98
CA SER A 215 -15.51 23.95 6.87
C SER A 215 -15.40 23.23 5.53
N PHE A 216 -16.16 23.73 4.57
CA PHE A 216 -16.31 23.18 3.23
C PHE A 216 -15.62 24.09 2.21
N ILE A 217 -14.86 23.51 1.32
CA ILE A 217 -14.17 24.26 0.27
C ILE A 217 -15.09 24.34 -0.95
N ASN A 218 -15.49 25.56 -1.31
CA ASN A 218 -16.30 25.84 -2.49
C ASN A 218 -15.44 25.91 -3.75
N THR A 219 -14.69 24.83 -4.01
CA THR A 219 -14.00 24.60 -5.27
C THR A 219 -14.42 23.26 -5.83
N HIS A 220 -14.32 23.12 -7.16
CA HIS A 220 -14.53 21.82 -7.79
C HIS A 220 -13.53 20.82 -7.21
N SER A 221 -14.05 19.79 -6.55
CA SER A 221 -13.30 18.67 -5.98
C SER A 221 -14.07 17.37 -6.23
N ASP A 222 -13.55 16.25 -5.72
CA ASP A 222 -14.17 14.93 -5.86
C ASP A 222 -15.31 14.67 -4.87
N GLY A 223 -15.58 15.60 -3.95
CA GLY A 223 -16.65 15.45 -2.95
C GLY A 223 -16.41 14.36 -1.91
N TYR A 224 -15.28 13.66 -1.95
CA TYR A 224 -15.02 12.48 -1.11
C TYR A 224 -14.21 12.85 0.13
N ASN A 225 -14.66 12.37 1.29
CA ASN A 225 -14.09 12.68 2.60
C ASN A 225 -14.04 11.42 3.48
N THR A 226 -12.90 11.20 4.14
CA THR A 226 -12.67 10.12 5.10
C THR A 226 -12.59 10.67 6.52
N SER A 227 -12.48 9.79 7.52
CA SER A 227 -12.15 10.17 8.90
C SER A 227 -10.83 10.91 9.03
N GLU A 228 -9.87 10.67 8.11
CA GLU A 228 -8.59 11.40 8.05
C GLU A 228 -8.69 12.75 7.33
N THR A 229 -9.78 13.00 6.58
CA THR A 229 -9.95 14.29 5.91
C THR A 229 -10.17 15.36 6.96
N SER A 230 -9.34 16.41 6.95
CA SER A 230 -9.48 17.51 7.92
C SER A 230 -10.91 18.06 7.90
N PRO A 231 -11.61 18.13 9.06
CA PRO A 231 -12.97 18.65 9.12
C PRO A 231 -13.06 20.12 8.70
N TYR A 232 -11.93 20.83 8.63
CA TYR A 232 -11.84 22.22 8.18
C TYR A 232 -11.56 22.38 6.68
N ASN A 233 -11.42 21.28 5.93
CA ASN A 233 -11.14 21.25 4.49
C ASN A 233 -11.99 20.17 3.80
N LEU A 234 -13.29 20.12 4.09
CA LEU A 234 -14.18 19.15 3.47
C LEU A 234 -14.36 19.45 1.98
N ASN A 235 -14.18 18.41 1.18
CA ASN A 235 -14.30 18.39 -0.27
C ASN A 235 -15.77 18.30 -0.66
N MET A 236 -16.18 19.12 -1.62
CA MET A 236 -17.51 19.07 -2.23
C MET A 236 -17.40 18.92 -3.74
N ILE A 237 -18.25 18.09 -4.33
CA ILE A 237 -18.40 18.06 -5.78
C ILE A 237 -19.56 18.93 -6.21
N ILE A 238 -19.31 19.81 -7.18
CA ILE A 238 -20.36 20.60 -7.80
C ILE A 238 -21.10 19.71 -8.79
N VAL A 239 -22.39 19.51 -8.56
CA VAL A 239 -23.22 18.70 -9.46
C VAL A 239 -23.33 19.40 -10.80
N SER A 240 -22.93 18.70 -11.86
CA SER A 240 -22.93 19.25 -13.20
C SER A 240 -24.35 19.28 -13.78
N ALA A 241 -24.62 20.26 -14.66
CA ALA A 241 -25.94 20.47 -15.24
C ALA A 241 -26.36 19.37 -16.23
N ASP A 242 -25.39 18.68 -16.81
CA ASP A 242 -25.55 17.59 -17.78
C ASP A 242 -25.70 16.21 -17.12
N TRP A 243 -25.49 16.09 -15.81
CA TRP A 243 -25.73 14.85 -15.08
C TRP A 243 -27.22 14.65 -14.95
N ASP A 244 -27.78 13.65 -15.64
CA ASP A 244 -29.09 13.11 -15.29
C ASP A 244 -28.98 12.21 -14.05
N GLY A 245 -30.07 11.57 -13.63
CA GLY A 245 -30.01 10.66 -12.49
C GLY A 245 -29.05 9.48 -12.74
N LYS A 246 -28.90 9.00 -13.97
CA LYS A 246 -27.94 7.93 -14.31
C LYS A 246 -26.50 8.43 -14.18
N GLY A 247 -26.21 9.63 -14.68
CA GLY A 247 -24.89 10.27 -14.53
C GLY A 247 -24.52 10.51 -13.06
N LEU A 248 -25.49 10.96 -12.24
CA LEU A 248 -25.27 11.14 -10.81
C LEU A 248 -24.96 9.81 -10.12
N LEU A 249 -25.75 8.75 -10.38
CA LEU A 249 -25.48 7.43 -9.80
C LEU A 249 -24.13 6.88 -10.26
N TYR A 250 -23.83 6.99 -11.56
CA TYR A 250 -22.53 6.57 -12.10
C TYR A 250 -21.38 7.24 -11.36
N PHE A 251 -21.47 8.55 -11.12
CA PHE A 251 -20.49 9.26 -10.31
C PHE A 251 -20.42 8.69 -8.89
N LEU A 252 -21.54 8.58 -8.19
CA LEU A 252 -21.56 8.15 -6.80
C LEU A 252 -21.03 6.72 -6.60
N ASP A 253 -21.32 5.80 -7.54
CA ASP A 253 -20.84 4.42 -7.51
C ASP A 253 -19.32 4.36 -7.75
N ASN A 254 -18.79 5.22 -8.62
CA ASN A 254 -17.35 5.26 -8.94
C ASN A 254 -16.52 6.16 -8.01
N ALA A 255 -17.15 7.03 -7.21
CA ALA A 255 -16.45 7.94 -6.31
C ALA A 255 -15.99 7.26 -5.02
N ALA A 256 -16.65 6.17 -4.60
CA ALA A 256 -16.45 5.55 -3.29
C ALA A 256 -15.14 4.75 -3.15
N SER A 257 -14.70 4.07 -4.21
CA SER A 257 -13.36 3.47 -4.35
C SER A 257 -13.28 2.77 -5.72
N ARG A 258 -12.28 3.11 -6.52
CA ARG A 258 -11.96 2.41 -7.77
C ARG A 258 -10.98 1.28 -7.48
N GLN A 259 -11.17 0.13 -8.10
CA GLN A 259 -10.36 -1.07 -7.91
C GLN A 259 -9.85 -1.58 -9.27
N GLY A 260 -8.64 -2.15 -9.28
CA GLY A 260 -8.07 -2.80 -10.46
C GLY A 260 -7.54 -1.85 -11.54
N GLN A 261 -7.33 -2.41 -12.73
CA GLN A 261 -6.84 -1.68 -13.90
C GLN A 261 -7.96 -0.83 -14.51
N TYR A 262 -7.58 0.36 -14.97
CA TYR A 262 -8.41 1.34 -15.63
C TYR A 262 -7.79 1.71 -16.97
N ILE A 263 -8.57 1.59 -18.03
CA ILE A 263 -8.18 2.00 -19.38
C ILE A 263 -9.30 2.90 -19.90
N ASP A 264 -8.92 4.03 -20.50
CA ASP A 264 -9.86 4.96 -21.11
C ASP A 264 -9.31 5.44 -22.45
N ASP A 265 -10.06 5.16 -23.49
CA ASP A 265 -9.88 5.64 -24.86
C ASP A 265 -10.83 6.82 -25.18
N PHE A 266 -11.54 7.31 -24.17
CA PHE A 266 -12.52 8.40 -24.25
C PHE A 266 -13.63 8.16 -25.27
N SER A 267 -13.99 6.91 -25.52
CA SER A 267 -15.14 6.51 -26.34
C SER A 267 -16.48 6.64 -25.59
N LYS A 268 -16.45 6.75 -24.25
CA LYS A 268 -17.64 6.84 -23.40
C LYS A 268 -18.43 8.15 -23.62
N PRO A 269 -19.77 8.13 -23.45
CA PRO A 269 -20.59 9.33 -23.43
C PRO A 269 -20.12 10.35 -22.37
N SER A 270 -20.23 11.65 -22.67
CA SER A 270 -19.71 12.71 -21.80
C SER A 270 -20.36 12.76 -20.41
N ASN A 271 -21.61 12.30 -20.27
CA ASN A 271 -22.34 12.21 -19.00
C ASN A 271 -21.93 10.99 -18.15
N GLN A 272 -20.97 10.17 -18.62
CA GLN A 272 -20.38 9.02 -17.93
C GLN A 272 -18.86 9.15 -17.86
N SER A 273 -18.37 10.39 -17.72
CA SER A 273 -16.94 10.65 -17.55
C SER A 273 -16.47 10.22 -16.16
N ASP A 274 -15.45 9.36 -16.14
CA ASP A 274 -14.71 8.99 -14.92
C ASP A 274 -13.74 10.10 -14.45
N TRP A 275 -13.56 11.15 -15.27
CA TRP A 275 -12.66 12.26 -15.05
C TRP A 275 -13.36 13.46 -14.44
N LEU A 276 -12.91 13.86 -13.24
CA LEU A 276 -13.43 14.96 -12.46
C LEU A 276 -12.62 16.23 -12.76
N ASN A 277 -13.28 17.26 -13.28
CA ASN A 277 -12.69 18.57 -13.55
C ASN A 277 -12.68 19.43 -12.28
N THR A 278 -11.49 19.74 -11.74
CA THR A 278 -11.33 20.61 -10.55
C THR A 278 -10.86 22.01 -10.89
N TYR A 279 -10.16 22.18 -12.01
CA TYR A 279 -9.57 23.44 -12.44
C TYR A 279 -9.54 23.51 -13.97
N GLY A 280 -9.65 24.72 -14.53
CA GLY A 280 -9.77 24.90 -15.99
C GLY A 280 -11.02 24.25 -16.58
N LEU A 281 -10.86 23.70 -17.79
CA LEU A 281 -11.86 22.93 -18.53
C LEU A 281 -11.26 21.57 -18.88
N ALA A 282 -11.93 20.49 -18.50
CA ALA A 282 -11.67 19.13 -18.94
C ALA A 282 -12.95 18.58 -19.58
N PHE A 283 -12.87 18.13 -20.83
CA PHE A 283 -14.01 17.59 -21.58
C PHE A 283 -13.53 16.65 -22.67
N VAL A 284 -14.33 15.62 -22.97
CA VAL A 284 -14.08 14.71 -24.09
C VAL A 284 -14.64 15.33 -25.37
N LYS A 285 -13.82 15.36 -26.42
CA LYS A 285 -14.23 15.76 -27.77
C LYS A 285 -13.41 14.97 -28.80
N ASP A 286 -14.07 14.42 -29.80
CA ASP A 286 -13.45 13.65 -30.90
C ASP A 286 -12.60 12.46 -30.38
N GLY A 287 -13.13 11.73 -29.38
CA GLY A 287 -12.45 10.59 -28.75
C GLY A 287 -11.21 10.96 -27.93
N LYS A 288 -11.09 12.22 -27.51
CA LYS A 288 -9.92 12.74 -26.78
C LYS A 288 -10.32 13.57 -25.58
N LEU A 289 -9.67 13.36 -24.45
CA LEU A 289 -9.79 14.26 -23.32
C LEU A 289 -8.99 15.54 -23.60
N ASN A 290 -9.67 16.68 -23.54
CA ASN A 290 -9.08 18.00 -23.73
C ASN A 290 -8.97 18.70 -22.37
N LEU A 291 -7.74 19.01 -21.96
CA LEU A 291 -7.45 19.89 -20.81
C LEU A 291 -7.13 21.28 -21.32
N ARG A 292 -7.97 22.27 -21.02
CA ARG A 292 -7.85 23.64 -21.53
C ARG A 292 -8.04 24.69 -20.44
N ALA A 293 -7.10 25.63 -20.38
CA ALA A 293 -7.22 26.81 -19.54
C ALA A 293 -8.45 27.66 -19.93
N GLY A 294 -9.19 28.11 -18.93
CA GLY A 294 -10.17 29.18 -19.11
C GLY A 294 -9.49 30.54 -19.31
N PRO A 295 -10.22 31.59 -19.73
CA PRO A 295 -9.64 32.89 -20.07
C PRO A 295 -8.78 33.54 -18.97
N PHE A 296 -9.12 33.29 -17.70
CA PHE A 296 -8.45 33.84 -16.52
C PHE A 296 -7.77 32.77 -15.66
N LYS A 297 -7.54 31.58 -16.23
CA LYS A 297 -6.90 30.46 -15.54
C LYS A 297 -5.61 30.11 -16.25
N ASN A 298 -4.63 29.66 -15.50
CA ASN A 298 -3.32 29.29 -16.03
C ASN A 298 -3.25 27.83 -16.51
N GLY A 299 -4.31 27.05 -16.32
CA GLY A 299 -4.31 25.63 -16.66
C GLY A 299 -5.64 24.93 -16.49
N ALA A 300 -5.58 23.61 -16.58
CA ALA A 300 -6.70 22.70 -16.37
C ALA A 300 -6.26 21.39 -15.74
N GLU A 301 -7.15 20.79 -14.97
CA GLU A 301 -6.91 19.56 -14.22
C GLU A 301 -8.07 18.58 -14.40
N ALA A 302 -7.73 17.29 -14.45
CA ALA A 302 -8.70 16.21 -14.41
C ALA A 302 -8.20 15.10 -13.49
N TRP A 303 -9.06 14.64 -12.59
CA TRP A 303 -8.74 13.60 -11.60
C TRP A 303 -9.59 12.37 -11.82
N LEU A 304 -8.99 11.19 -11.73
CA LEU A 304 -9.70 9.94 -11.91
C LEU A 304 -10.52 9.63 -10.64
N ALA A 305 -11.84 9.54 -10.79
CA ALA A 305 -12.75 9.26 -9.68
C ALA A 305 -12.41 7.92 -8.99
N GLY A 306 -12.53 7.89 -7.67
CA GLY A 306 -12.37 6.68 -6.85
C GLY A 306 -10.93 6.28 -6.51
N THR A 307 -9.91 7.00 -6.99
CA THR A 307 -8.49 6.63 -6.82
C THR A 307 -7.85 7.11 -5.51
N ARG A 308 -8.62 7.70 -4.58
CA ARG A 308 -8.05 8.45 -3.44
C ARG A 308 -7.26 7.60 -2.45
N ASN A 309 -7.58 6.31 -2.36
CA ASN A 309 -6.93 5.36 -1.47
C ASN A 309 -5.84 4.54 -2.17
N TRP A 310 -5.53 4.85 -3.43
CA TRP A 310 -4.54 4.11 -4.19
C TRP A 310 -3.15 4.35 -3.58
N SER A 311 -2.55 3.28 -3.06
CA SER A 311 -1.19 3.29 -2.55
C SER A 311 -0.23 2.93 -3.67
N ASP A 312 0.12 1.67 -3.84
CA ASP A 312 0.90 1.20 -4.97
C ASP A 312 0.07 1.36 -6.25
N CYS A 313 0.55 2.19 -7.18
CA CYS A 313 -0.22 2.55 -8.36
C CYS A 313 0.64 2.95 -9.56
N GLY A 314 0.07 2.82 -10.75
CA GLY A 314 0.65 3.25 -12.01
C GLY A 314 -0.32 4.13 -12.79
N ILE A 315 0.23 5.07 -13.57
CA ILE A 315 -0.49 5.85 -14.57
C ILE A 315 0.40 5.99 -15.81
N SER A 316 -0.19 5.80 -16.98
CA SER A 316 0.38 6.11 -18.29
C SER A 316 -0.60 6.94 -19.09
N ALA A 317 -0.12 7.99 -19.75
CA ALA A 317 -0.93 8.85 -20.61
C ALA A 317 -0.21 9.13 -21.93
N GLU A 318 -0.95 9.04 -23.03
CA GLU A 318 -0.53 9.47 -24.36
C GLU A 318 -1.08 10.88 -24.62
N PHE A 319 -0.20 11.87 -24.71
CA PHE A 319 -0.59 13.28 -24.70
C PHE A 319 0.09 14.11 -25.80
N ARG A 320 -0.57 15.21 -26.17
CA ARG A 320 -0.03 16.23 -27.06
C ARG A 320 -0.41 17.61 -26.53
N ILE A 321 0.60 18.44 -26.25
CA ILE A 321 0.40 19.86 -25.98
C ILE A 321 0.08 20.56 -27.30
N ARG A 322 -1.10 21.20 -27.38
CA ARG A 322 -1.52 22.02 -28.52
C ARG A 322 -1.09 23.47 -28.36
N ARG A 323 -1.16 23.99 -27.13
CA ARG A 323 -0.72 25.33 -26.72
C ARG A 323 -0.27 25.32 -25.26
N GLY A 324 0.65 26.23 -24.92
CA GLY A 324 1.27 26.32 -23.61
C GLY A 324 2.50 25.42 -23.45
N ARG A 325 3.03 25.32 -22.23
CA ARG A 325 4.35 24.72 -21.98
C ARG A 325 4.35 23.41 -21.20
N GLN A 326 3.36 23.18 -20.32
CA GLN A 326 3.44 22.11 -19.34
C GLN A 326 2.33 21.08 -19.43
N PHE A 327 2.70 19.82 -19.18
CA PHE A 327 1.78 18.72 -18.94
C PHE A 327 2.31 17.78 -17.86
N TRP A 328 1.43 17.32 -16.98
CA TRP A 328 1.77 16.50 -15.82
C TRP A 328 0.78 15.35 -15.63
N ILE A 329 1.31 14.16 -15.32
CA ILE A 329 0.58 13.06 -14.69
C ILE A 329 0.92 13.00 -13.20
N TYR A 330 -0.09 12.75 -12.37
CA TYR A 330 0.03 12.67 -10.92
C TYR A 330 -0.28 11.26 -10.45
N ALA A 331 0.52 10.79 -9.50
CA ALA A 331 0.26 9.59 -8.72
C ALA A 331 0.29 9.95 -7.23
N ARG A 332 -0.47 9.26 -6.39
CA ARG A 332 -0.55 9.51 -4.95
C ARG A 332 -0.75 10.99 -4.58
N TYR A 333 -1.58 11.72 -5.34
CA TYR A 333 -1.88 13.10 -5.04
C TYR A 333 -2.81 13.19 -3.82
N LYS A 334 -2.31 13.76 -2.72
CA LYS A 334 -3.12 14.02 -1.52
C LYS A 334 -3.75 15.41 -1.60
N ASP A 335 -2.92 16.41 -1.88
CA ASP A 335 -3.30 17.81 -2.02
C ASP A 335 -2.20 18.59 -2.77
N ASN A 336 -2.36 19.91 -2.92
CA ASN A 336 -1.38 20.76 -3.61
C ASN A 336 -0.09 21.02 -2.82
N GLN A 337 0.01 20.50 -1.60
CA GLN A 337 1.15 20.54 -0.71
C GLN A 337 1.91 19.21 -0.68
N ASN A 338 1.27 18.11 -1.08
CA ASN A 338 1.73 16.73 -0.94
C ASN A 338 1.38 15.90 -2.21
N TYR A 339 2.35 15.73 -3.11
CA TYR A 339 2.16 14.96 -4.34
C TYR A 339 3.47 14.47 -4.96
N ILE A 340 3.36 13.47 -5.83
CA ILE A 340 4.37 13.12 -6.84
C ILE A 340 3.78 13.26 -8.25
N ARG A 341 4.58 13.80 -9.17
CA ARG A 341 4.20 14.00 -10.57
C ARG A 341 5.34 13.76 -11.53
N PHE A 342 4.99 13.33 -12.74
CA PHE A 342 5.90 13.16 -13.86
C PHE A 342 5.32 13.84 -15.10
N GLY A 343 6.15 14.49 -15.91
CA GLY A 343 5.66 15.24 -17.06
C GLY A 343 6.73 16.16 -17.63
N GLN A 344 6.31 17.17 -18.40
CA GLN A 344 7.23 18.11 -19.03
C GLN A 344 6.92 19.57 -18.76
N ASP A 345 7.96 20.39 -18.86
CA ASP A 345 7.91 21.84 -19.04
C ASP A 345 8.84 22.21 -20.19
N ASP A 346 8.30 22.79 -21.26
CA ASP A 346 9.05 23.29 -22.42
C ASP A 346 9.97 22.25 -23.07
N GLY A 347 9.47 21.01 -23.22
CA GLY A 347 10.21 19.91 -23.83
C GLY A 347 11.16 19.17 -22.88
N ILE A 348 11.34 19.64 -21.64
CA ILE A 348 12.17 18.98 -20.64
C ILE A 348 11.28 18.17 -19.70
N PHE A 349 11.61 16.89 -19.50
CA PHE A 349 10.84 16.00 -18.64
C PHE A 349 11.38 16.00 -17.21
N TYR A 350 10.46 16.10 -16.25
CA TYR A 350 10.76 16.17 -14.82
C TYR A 350 9.95 15.15 -14.05
N LEU A 351 10.62 14.52 -13.08
CA LEU A 351 10.00 13.81 -11.98
C LEU A 351 10.12 14.66 -10.72
N GLN A 352 8.99 15.03 -10.13
CA GLN A 352 8.93 16.01 -9.05
C GLN A 352 8.06 15.51 -7.91
N GLN A 353 8.43 15.88 -6.68
CA GLN A 353 7.57 15.75 -5.52
C GLN A 353 7.42 17.07 -4.78
N ARG A 354 6.36 17.17 -3.98
CA ARG A 354 6.16 18.25 -3.00
C ARG A 354 5.69 17.65 -1.69
N LEU A 355 6.19 18.17 -0.58
CA LEU A 355 5.86 17.72 0.78
C LEU A 355 5.56 18.92 1.66
N LYS A 356 4.51 18.82 2.48
CA LYS A 356 4.13 19.78 3.54
C LYS A 356 4.20 21.26 3.10
N GLY A 357 3.87 21.53 1.84
CA GLY A 357 3.80 22.88 1.29
C GLY A 357 5.17 23.49 0.95
N GLY A 358 6.27 22.76 1.16
CA GLY A 358 7.63 23.15 0.80
C GLY A 358 7.80 23.43 -0.70
N LYS A 359 9.01 23.85 -1.09
CA LYS A 359 9.34 24.03 -2.51
C LYS A 359 9.18 22.70 -3.24
N VAL A 360 8.71 22.76 -4.48
CA VAL A 360 8.70 21.59 -5.37
C VAL A 360 10.15 21.14 -5.55
N SER A 361 10.49 19.97 -5.01
CA SER A 361 11.81 19.39 -5.15
C SER A 361 11.83 18.49 -6.38
N GLY A 362 12.68 18.81 -7.35
CA GLY A 362 12.97 17.90 -8.46
C GLY A 362 13.70 16.69 -7.90
N ILE A 363 13.10 15.50 -8.00
CA ILE A 363 13.80 14.24 -7.70
C ILE A 363 14.86 14.02 -8.78
N LYS A 364 14.50 14.30 -10.05
CA LYS A 364 15.44 14.33 -11.19
C LYS A 364 14.85 15.03 -12.42
N SER A 365 15.71 15.59 -13.27
CA SER A 365 15.37 16.11 -14.61
C SER A 365 16.18 15.40 -15.69
N GLY A 366 15.65 15.35 -16.91
CA GLY A 366 16.35 14.84 -18.08
C GLY A 366 15.87 15.50 -19.36
N VAL A 367 16.80 15.83 -20.27
CA VAL A 367 16.48 16.27 -21.63
C VAL A 367 16.50 15.03 -22.51
N LEU A 368 15.35 14.69 -23.08
CA LEU A 368 15.27 13.74 -24.18
C LEU A 368 14.56 14.44 -25.32
N THR A 369 15.28 14.67 -26.41
CA THR A 369 14.72 15.22 -27.64
C THR A 369 13.72 14.19 -28.17
N THR A 370 12.43 14.47 -28.02
CA THR A 370 11.37 13.66 -28.64
C THR A 370 11.46 13.86 -30.15
N ALA A 371 11.87 12.80 -30.86
CA ALA A 371 11.97 12.81 -32.31
C ALA A 371 10.56 12.86 -32.91
N GLY A 372 10.06 14.05 -33.25
CA GLY A 372 8.95 14.26 -34.20
C GLY A 372 7.63 13.50 -33.97
N ALA A 373 7.39 12.93 -32.79
CA ALA A 373 6.21 12.11 -32.52
C ALA A 373 4.94 12.97 -32.42
N ALA A 374 3.83 12.49 -32.97
CA ALA A 374 2.54 13.18 -32.93
C ALA A 374 1.94 13.23 -31.51
N PHE A 375 2.27 12.26 -30.65
CA PHE A 375 1.93 12.18 -29.23
C PHE A 375 3.15 11.64 -28.46
N ASN A 376 3.35 12.14 -27.24
CA ASN A 376 4.35 11.60 -26.31
C ASN A 376 3.64 10.69 -25.30
N LYS A 377 4.28 9.57 -24.93
CA LYS A 377 3.78 8.64 -23.92
C LYS A 377 4.59 8.75 -22.64
N VAL A 378 3.95 9.19 -21.57
CA VAL A 378 4.54 9.18 -20.22
C VAL A 378 3.95 8.05 -19.40
N LYS A 379 4.78 7.45 -18.55
CA LYS A 379 4.33 6.47 -17.54
C LYS A 379 5.05 6.70 -16.23
N LEU A 380 4.30 6.68 -15.13
CA LEU A 380 4.77 6.75 -13.77
C LEU A 380 4.24 5.54 -13.00
N ILE A 381 5.13 4.80 -12.36
CA ILE A 381 4.83 3.68 -11.46
C ILE A 381 5.36 4.08 -10.09
N VAL A 382 4.53 3.98 -9.05
CA VAL A 382 4.90 4.25 -7.66
C VAL A 382 4.56 3.02 -6.82
N LYS A 383 5.57 2.43 -6.19
CA LYS A 383 5.45 1.22 -5.37
C LYS A 383 6.26 1.37 -4.08
N GLY A 384 5.63 1.20 -2.92
CA GLY A 384 6.21 1.50 -1.62
C GLY A 384 6.81 2.92 -1.59
N SER A 385 8.05 3.06 -1.15
CA SER A 385 8.78 4.34 -1.18
C SER A 385 9.60 4.55 -2.45
N TYR A 386 9.27 3.89 -3.56
CA TYR A 386 10.02 3.99 -4.82
C TYR A 386 9.14 4.30 -6.02
N CYS A 387 9.74 4.90 -7.04
CA CYS A 387 9.05 5.17 -8.30
C CYS A 387 9.93 4.92 -9.53
N LEU A 388 9.25 4.69 -10.66
CA LEU A 388 9.81 4.52 -11.99
C LEU A 388 9.06 5.40 -12.99
N ALA A 389 9.82 6.10 -13.83
CA ALA A 389 9.28 6.92 -14.91
C ALA A 389 9.77 6.39 -16.27
N TYR A 390 8.87 6.41 -17.25
CA TYR A 390 9.16 6.02 -18.64
C TYR A 390 8.66 7.11 -19.58
N LEU A 391 9.43 7.35 -20.63
CA LEU A 391 9.08 8.21 -21.76
C LEU A 391 9.16 7.37 -23.04
N ASP A 392 8.07 7.30 -23.79
CA ASP A 392 7.96 6.55 -25.05
C ASP A 392 8.46 5.10 -24.92
N GLY A 393 8.06 4.44 -23.84
CA GLY A 393 8.44 3.06 -23.50
C GLY A 393 9.87 2.89 -22.98
N LYS A 394 10.72 3.92 -23.05
CA LYS A 394 12.08 3.89 -22.52
C LYS A 394 12.09 4.34 -21.06
N ARG A 395 12.71 3.52 -20.22
CA ARG A 395 12.90 3.82 -18.80
C ARG A 395 13.83 5.04 -18.67
N LEU A 396 13.39 6.06 -17.95
CA LEU A 396 14.12 7.33 -17.84
C LEU A 396 15.38 7.19 -16.95
N PHE A 397 15.37 6.25 -16.00
CA PHE A 397 16.45 6.06 -15.03
C PHE A 397 16.83 4.58 -14.88
N ARG A 398 18.13 4.29 -14.68
CA ARG A 398 18.63 2.91 -14.52
C ARG A 398 18.10 2.19 -13.26
N GLN A 399 17.84 2.93 -12.18
CA GLN A 399 17.40 2.41 -10.89
C GLN A 399 16.08 3.08 -10.45
N PRO A 400 15.25 2.44 -9.60
CA PRO A 400 14.12 3.10 -8.97
C PRO A 400 14.57 4.30 -8.13
N LEU A 401 13.78 5.37 -8.13
CA LEU A 401 14.06 6.56 -7.32
C LEU A 401 13.24 6.53 -6.04
N SER A 402 13.87 6.83 -4.91
CA SER A 402 13.17 6.93 -3.63
C SER A 402 12.24 8.15 -3.62
N ILE A 403 11.09 7.98 -3.00
CA ILE A 403 10.12 9.04 -2.69
C ILE A 403 9.91 9.07 -1.17
N ASP A 404 9.39 10.19 -0.66
CA ASP A 404 9.12 10.31 0.76
C ASP A 404 7.99 9.37 1.21
N ALA A 405 8.18 8.72 2.36
CA ALA A 405 7.22 7.75 2.91
C ALA A 405 5.85 8.36 3.23
N SER A 406 5.76 9.69 3.44
CA SER A 406 4.48 10.37 3.65
C SER A 406 3.61 10.47 2.38
N LEU A 407 4.16 10.14 1.21
CA LEU A 407 3.43 9.96 -0.05
C LEU A 407 3.10 8.48 -0.27
N ASP A 408 2.39 7.89 0.68
CA ASP A 408 1.99 6.48 0.74
C ASP A 408 0.72 6.16 -0.07
N TYR A 409 -0.24 7.08 -0.17
CA TYR A 409 -1.47 6.95 -0.95
C TYR A 409 -1.93 8.27 -1.59
N GLY A 410 -2.83 8.20 -2.57
CA GLY A 410 -3.55 9.37 -3.09
C GLY A 410 -4.03 9.21 -4.54
N LYS A 411 -4.64 10.28 -5.05
CA LYS A 411 -5.34 10.28 -6.34
C LYS A 411 -4.41 10.18 -7.55
N ILE A 412 -4.98 9.67 -8.64
CA ILE A 412 -4.44 9.77 -9.99
C ILE A 412 -5.03 11.00 -10.70
N GLY A 413 -4.20 11.75 -11.42
CA GLY A 413 -4.69 12.91 -12.16
C GLY A 413 -3.78 13.40 -13.26
N LEU A 414 -4.31 14.36 -14.02
CA LEU A 414 -3.70 14.99 -15.17
C LEU A 414 -3.78 16.51 -15.01
N SER A 415 -2.75 17.23 -15.45
CA SER A 415 -2.76 18.69 -15.50
C SER A 415 -2.08 19.23 -16.75
N ALA A 416 -2.63 20.31 -17.30
CA ALA A 416 -1.98 21.15 -18.29
C ALA A 416 -1.84 22.56 -17.72
N TRP A 417 -0.66 23.18 -17.88
CA TRP A 417 -0.36 24.47 -17.26
C TRP A 417 0.50 25.39 -18.13
N ASP A 418 0.33 26.71 -17.94
CA ASP A 418 1.14 27.76 -18.52
C ASP A 418 1.21 28.99 -17.59
N SER A 419 2.32 29.71 -17.60
CA SER A 419 2.46 30.97 -16.85
C SER A 419 1.51 32.06 -17.32
N SER A 420 1.09 32.00 -18.58
CA SER A 420 0.13 32.93 -19.17
C SER A 420 -1.30 32.38 -19.10
N PRO A 421 -2.25 33.11 -18.49
CA PRO A 421 -3.65 32.70 -18.46
C PRO A 421 -4.23 32.44 -19.85
N GLY A 422 -5.08 31.41 -19.96
CA GLY A 422 -5.79 31.05 -21.19
C GLY A 422 -4.98 30.28 -22.24
N LEU A 423 -3.66 30.10 -22.07
CA LEU A 423 -2.82 29.46 -23.08
C LEU A 423 -2.80 27.93 -23.01
N ALA A 424 -2.81 27.35 -21.81
CA ALA A 424 -2.63 25.90 -21.67
C ALA A 424 -3.72 25.11 -22.39
N HIS A 425 -3.34 24.23 -23.31
CA HIS A 425 -4.21 23.28 -23.99
C HIS A 425 -3.46 22.00 -24.30
N CYS A 426 -3.87 20.90 -23.66
CA CYS A 426 -3.36 19.56 -23.91
C CYS A 426 -4.49 18.61 -24.34
N GLN A 427 -4.16 17.69 -25.24
CA GLN A 427 -5.03 16.59 -25.65
C GLN A 427 -4.44 15.27 -25.17
N ILE A 428 -5.28 14.41 -24.61
CA ILE A 428 -4.93 13.06 -24.18
C ILE A 428 -5.71 12.08 -25.06
N ASP A 429 -4.99 11.15 -25.67
CA ASP A 429 -5.51 10.16 -26.63
C ASP A 429 -5.94 8.88 -25.92
N ALA A 430 -5.10 8.39 -25.02
CA ALA A 430 -5.36 7.22 -24.22
C ALA A 430 -4.74 7.35 -22.84
N ILE A 431 -5.36 6.68 -21.88
CA ILE A 431 -4.80 6.55 -20.53
C ILE A 431 -4.96 5.13 -20.01
N GLU A 432 -3.95 4.71 -19.25
CA GLU A 432 -3.96 3.50 -18.45
C GLU A 432 -3.59 3.89 -17.02
N ALA A 433 -4.37 3.46 -16.04
CA ALA A 433 -4.05 3.61 -14.63
C ALA A 433 -4.42 2.34 -13.87
N GLY A 434 -3.81 2.06 -12.73
CA GLY A 434 -4.21 0.93 -11.91
C GLY A 434 -3.56 0.92 -10.55
N GLU A 435 -4.25 0.36 -9.55
CA GLU A 435 -3.57 -0.07 -8.32
C GLU A 435 -2.63 -1.22 -8.68
N LEU A 436 -1.37 -1.06 -8.31
CA LEU A 436 -0.35 -2.09 -8.33
C LEU A 436 -0.46 -2.86 -7.01
N LYS A 437 -1.60 -3.48 -6.77
CA LYS A 437 -1.70 -4.42 -5.65
C LYS A 437 -0.67 -5.52 -5.89
N GLY A 438 0.19 -5.81 -4.92
CA GLY A 438 0.75 -7.16 -4.82
C GLY A 438 -0.44 -8.11 -4.80
N ALA A 439 -0.41 -9.13 -5.67
CA ALA A 439 -1.59 -9.86 -6.10
C ALA A 439 -2.62 -10.04 -5.00
N GLN A 440 -3.70 -9.25 -5.06
CA GLN A 440 -4.89 -9.52 -4.28
C GLN A 440 -5.58 -10.68 -5.00
N SER A 441 -5.36 -11.89 -4.47
CA SER A 441 -6.25 -13.06 -4.48
C SER A 441 -7.50 -13.00 -5.38
N ASP A 442 -7.33 -12.85 -6.69
CA ASP A 442 -8.05 -13.69 -7.64
C ASP A 442 -7.05 -14.76 -8.00
N TYR A 443 -7.17 -15.94 -7.37
CA TYR A 443 -6.51 -17.12 -7.90
C TYR A 443 -6.95 -17.19 -9.36
N PRO A 444 -6.05 -17.11 -10.36
CA PRO A 444 -6.45 -17.55 -11.67
C PRO A 444 -6.88 -19.01 -11.46
N ASP A 445 -8.16 -19.30 -11.70
CA ASP A 445 -8.57 -20.67 -11.94
C ASP A 445 -7.51 -21.25 -12.86
N LEU A 446 -6.82 -22.30 -12.38
CA LEU A 446 -5.84 -23.03 -13.17
C LEU A 446 -6.53 -23.31 -14.50
N THR A 447 -6.09 -22.61 -15.55
CA THR A 447 -6.76 -22.74 -16.85
C THR A 447 -6.75 -24.22 -17.22
N ALA A 448 -7.80 -24.71 -17.87
CA ALA A 448 -7.86 -26.11 -18.26
C ALA A 448 -6.58 -26.54 -19.04
N GLU A 449 -5.99 -25.60 -19.79
CA GLU A 449 -4.66 -25.74 -20.41
C GLU A 449 -3.51 -25.91 -19.42
N ALA A 450 -3.41 -25.08 -18.37
CA ALA A 450 -2.35 -25.23 -17.36
C ALA A 450 -2.47 -26.54 -16.58
N VAL A 451 -3.70 -27.00 -16.27
CA VAL A 451 -3.94 -28.32 -15.65
C VAL A 451 -3.52 -29.44 -16.60
N GLU A 452 -3.81 -29.31 -17.89
CA GLU A 452 -3.48 -30.30 -18.90
C GLU A 452 -1.97 -30.36 -19.19
N ASP A 453 -1.29 -29.21 -19.17
CA ASP A 453 0.17 -29.13 -19.29
C ASP A 453 0.85 -29.74 -18.06
N ILE A 454 0.34 -29.46 -16.85
CA ILE A 454 0.82 -30.12 -15.63
C ILE A 454 0.59 -31.64 -15.72
N ARG A 455 -0.58 -32.10 -16.19
CA ARG A 455 -0.84 -33.54 -16.39
C ARG A 455 0.11 -34.17 -17.40
N LYS A 456 0.39 -33.52 -18.54
CA LYS A 456 1.33 -34.02 -19.55
C LYS A 456 2.76 -34.08 -19.02
N ILE A 457 3.19 -33.07 -18.25
CA ILE A 457 4.49 -33.07 -17.57
C ILE A 457 4.56 -34.21 -16.56
N MET A 458 3.50 -34.43 -15.77
CA MET A 458 3.41 -35.51 -14.78
C MET A 458 3.38 -36.91 -15.43
N ALA A 459 2.74 -37.06 -16.59
CA ALA A 459 2.61 -38.33 -17.31
C ALA A 459 3.93 -38.78 -17.99
N GLY A 460 4.82 -37.84 -18.33
CA GLY A 460 6.12 -38.12 -18.95
C GLY A 460 7.32 -38.17 -17.99
N ALA A 461 7.14 -37.77 -16.72
CA ALA A 461 8.22 -37.69 -15.76
C ALA A 461 8.65 -39.08 -15.27
N LYS A 462 9.95 -39.41 -15.39
CA LYS A 462 10.55 -40.50 -14.59
C LYS A 462 10.64 -40.04 -13.13
N ILE A 463 9.57 -40.25 -12.38
CA ILE A 463 9.49 -39.87 -10.97
C ILE A 463 10.42 -40.79 -10.18
N SER A 464 11.50 -40.24 -9.63
CA SER A 464 12.32 -40.90 -8.59
C SER A 464 12.09 -40.19 -7.26
N PRO A 465 11.03 -40.57 -6.51
CA PRO A 465 10.68 -39.88 -5.29
C PRO A 465 11.67 -40.20 -4.17
N SER A 466 11.77 -39.30 -3.20
CA SER A 466 12.47 -39.57 -1.94
C SER A 466 11.66 -39.12 -0.75
N LEU A 467 11.68 -39.90 0.33
CA LEU A 467 11.10 -39.55 1.62
C LEU A 467 12.23 -39.18 2.59
N GLN A 468 12.01 -38.14 3.38
CA GLN A 468 12.83 -37.77 4.51
C GLN A 468 11.95 -37.68 5.77
N SER A 469 12.20 -38.56 6.73
CA SER A 469 11.61 -38.49 8.06
C SER A 469 12.64 -37.91 9.03
N SER A 470 12.25 -36.93 9.84
CA SER A 470 13.17 -36.25 10.74
C SER A 470 12.54 -35.80 12.04
N PHE A 471 13.35 -35.83 13.09
CA PHE A 471 13.08 -35.22 14.37
C PHE A 471 14.00 -34.01 14.57
N TYR A 472 13.44 -32.93 15.10
CA TYR A 472 14.14 -31.69 15.44
C TYR A 472 13.82 -31.32 16.89
N TYR A 473 14.87 -30.96 17.62
CA TYR A 473 14.78 -30.41 18.97
C TYR A 473 15.56 -29.10 19.03
N PHE A 474 14.97 -28.09 19.65
CA PHE A 474 15.60 -26.81 19.97
C PHE A 474 15.29 -26.44 21.41
N GLU A 475 16.27 -25.82 22.07
CA GLU A 475 16.12 -25.25 23.40
C GLU A 475 17.11 -24.11 23.61
N ASP A 476 16.72 -23.12 24.40
CA ASP A 476 17.60 -22.05 24.85
C ASP A 476 17.58 -21.83 26.37
N ASN A 477 18.47 -20.96 26.84
CA ASN A 477 18.63 -20.61 28.26
C ASN A 477 17.51 -19.71 28.83
N LYS A 478 16.42 -19.48 28.09
CA LYS A 478 15.19 -18.81 28.56
C LYS A 478 14.00 -19.78 28.60
N ASP A 479 14.28 -21.08 28.71
CA ASP A 479 13.30 -22.18 28.77
C ASP A 479 12.31 -22.22 27.58
N ARG A 480 12.74 -21.74 26.41
CA ARG A 480 11.97 -21.86 25.17
C ARG A 480 12.44 -23.11 24.45
N ALA A 481 11.53 -24.03 24.20
CA ALA A 481 11.86 -25.30 23.54
C ALA A 481 10.86 -25.66 22.44
N VAL A 482 11.36 -26.28 21.38
CA VAL A 482 10.57 -26.78 20.25
C VAL A 482 10.97 -28.22 19.97
N MET A 483 9.97 -29.11 19.92
CA MET A 483 10.12 -30.50 19.48
C MET A 483 9.29 -30.67 18.22
N LYS A 484 9.88 -31.09 17.10
CA LYS A 484 9.20 -31.18 15.80
C LYS A 484 9.52 -32.49 15.09
N TRP A 485 8.50 -33.21 14.65
CA TRP A 485 8.61 -34.37 13.76
C TRP A 485 8.14 -33.96 12.39
N GLN A 486 8.89 -34.31 11.34
CA GLN A 486 8.60 -33.86 9.99
C GLN A 486 8.86 -34.95 8.95
N GLU A 487 7.90 -35.11 8.05
CA GLU A 487 7.93 -35.95 6.87
C GLU A 487 7.99 -35.07 5.62
N ARG A 488 9.03 -35.22 4.80
CA ARG A 488 9.18 -34.50 3.52
C ARG A 488 9.24 -35.48 2.36
N PHE A 489 8.37 -35.30 1.39
CA PHE A 489 8.38 -36.07 0.15
C PHE A 489 8.91 -35.18 -0.95
N LYS A 490 9.89 -35.65 -1.72
CA LYS A 490 10.42 -34.92 -2.86
C LYS A 490 10.14 -35.67 -4.16
N TYR A 491 9.47 -34.98 -5.08
CA TYR A 491 9.12 -35.46 -6.42
C TYR A 491 9.94 -34.69 -7.45
N ASN A 492 10.87 -35.36 -8.12
CA ASN A 492 11.61 -34.76 -9.22
C ASN A 492 10.76 -34.87 -10.49
N LEU A 493 10.22 -33.74 -10.94
CA LEU A 493 9.38 -33.66 -12.14
C LEU A 493 10.25 -33.60 -13.40
N SER A 494 11.42 -32.99 -13.29
CA SER A 494 12.44 -32.93 -14.33
C SER A 494 13.85 -32.85 -13.69
N PRO A 495 14.95 -32.86 -14.48
CA PRO A 495 16.28 -32.60 -13.94
C PRO A 495 16.43 -31.23 -13.26
N GLN A 496 15.60 -30.25 -13.65
CA GLN A 496 15.64 -28.87 -13.15
C GLN A 496 14.57 -28.60 -12.09
N LEU A 497 13.42 -29.27 -12.14
CA LEU A 497 12.25 -28.97 -11.31
C LEU A 497 11.90 -30.12 -10.37
N ALA A 498 11.71 -29.79 -9.09
CA ALA A 498 11.19 -30.71 -8.08
C ALA A 498 10.15 -30.04 -7.19
N LEU A 499 9.15 -30.81 -6.78
CA LEU A 499 8.18 -30.42 -5.75
C LEU A 499 8.47 -31.17 -4.46
N GLU A 500 8.29 -30.50 -3.32
CA GLU A 500 8.50 -31.08 -1.99
C GLU A 500 7.35 -30.70 -1.05
N PRO A 501 6.25 -31.48 -1.02
CA PRO A 501 5.28 -31.40 0.05
C PRO A 501 5.86 -31.95 1.36
N SER A 502 5.48 -31.34 2.48
CA SER A 502 5.84 -31.83 3.81
C SER A 502 4.71 -31.66 4.82
N TYR A 503 4.72 -32.53 5.82
CA TYR A 503 3.91 -32.43 7.02
C TYR A 503 4.81 -32.48 8.24
N ALA A 504 4.53 -31.63 9.23
CA ALA A 504 5.20 -31.68 10.50
C ALA A 504 4.22 -31.49 11.66
N ARG A 505 4.55 -32.11 12.79
CA ARG A 505 3.89 -31.87 14.08
C ARG A 505 4.93 -31.34 15.05
N ALA A 506 4.61 -30.24 15.73
CA ALA A 506 5.50 -29.67 16.73
C ALA A 506 4.81 -29.43 18.08
N ILE A 507 5.63 -29.37 19.13
CA ILE A 507 5.25 -28.97 20.48
C ILE A 507 6.20 -27.85 20.90
N LEU A 508 5.63 -26.68 21.19
CA LEU A 508 6.34 -25.52 21.68
C LEU A 508 6.12 -25.39 23.19
N LYS A 509 7.19 -25.07 23.92
CA LYS A 509 7.20 -24.79 25.35
C LYS A 509 7.84 -23.43 25.61
N GLY A 510 7.37 -22.77 26.65
CA GLY A 510 7.97 -21.55 27.19
C GLY A 510 7.72 -21.46 28.70
N GLU A 511 8.59 -20.75 29.39
CA GLU A 511 8.47 -20.48 30.82
C GLU A 511 7.10 -19.89 31.19
N GLY A 512 6.43 -20.48 32.18
CA GLY A 512 5.13 -20.04 32.68
C GLY A 512 3.95 -20.27 31.74
N MET A 513 4.11 -21.07 30.66
CA MET A 513 3.08 -21.24 29.64
C MET A 513 2.60 -22.68 29.47
N SER A 514 1.37 -22.85 29.01
CA SER A 514 0.87 -24.14 28.52
C SER A 514 1.61 -24.55 27.25
N LYS A 515 1.73 -25.86 27.01
CA LYS A 515 2.33 -26.39 25.78
C LYS A 515 1.44 -26.04 24.60
N ILE A 516 2.03 -25.56 23.51
CA ILE A 516 1.32 -25.27 22.27
C ILE A 516 1.64 -26.37 21.27
N GLY A 517 0.62 -27.12 20.85
CA GLY A 517 0.71 -28.05 19.73
C GLY A 517 0.58 -27.32 18.38
N GLU A 518 1.32 -27.79 17.38
CA GLU A 518 1.33 -27.27 16.03
C GLU A 518 1.21 -28.40 15.00
N ASN A 519 0.39 -28.19 13.97
CA ASN A 519 0.43 -28.94 12.72
C ASN A 519 0.87 -28.02 11.58
N GLU A 520 1.97 -28.35 10.91
CA GLU A 520 2.51 -27.61 9.77
C GLU A 520 2.39 -28.45 8.51
N TYR A 521 1.88 -27.83 7.44
CA TYR A 521 1.82 -28.37 6.10
C TYR A 521 2.56 -27.43 5.19
N SER A 522 3.40 -27.95 4.30
CA SER A 522 4.16 -27.11 3.38
C SER A 522 4.18 -27.66 1.97
N LEU A 523 4.28 -26.77 1.00
CA LEU A 523 4.64 -27.12 -0.38
C LEU A 523 5.82 -26.26 -0.81
N SER A 524 6.92 -26.91 -1.18
CA SER A 524 8.08 -26.25 -1.78
C SER A 524 8.23 -26.60 -3.25
N ALA A 525 8.57 -25.61 -4.09
CA ALA A 525 9.02 -25.81 -5.46
C ALA A 525 10.51 -25.46 -5.56
N TYR A 526 11.28 -26.33 -6.19
CA TYR A 526 12.71 -26.19 -6.40
C TYR A 526 13.02 -26.17 -7.88
N TYR A 527 13.57 -25.07 -8.36
CA TYR A 527 14.15 -24.95 -9.69
C TYR A 527 15.67 -24.86 -9.59
N LYS A 528 16.38 -25.61 -10.44
CA LYS A 528 17.84 -25.55 -10.52
C LYS A 528 18.32 -25.66 -11.96
N GLU A 529 19.14 -24.71 -12.36
CA GLU A 529 19.78 -24.68 -13.68
C GLU A 529 21.23 -24.22 -13.54
N GLY A 530 22.17 -25.13 -13.83
CA GLY A 530 23.60 -24.88 -13.60
C GLY A 530 23.90 -24.52 -12.14
N PHE A 531 24.47 -23.32 -11.95
CA PHE A 531 24.80 -22.75 -10.64
C PHE A 531 23.67 -21.94 -10.02
N THR A 532 22.59 -21.71 -10.76
CA THR A 532 21.43 -20.97 -10.28
C THR A 532 20.41 -21.93 -9.68
N SER A 533 19.88 -21.60 -8.51
CA SER A 533 18.75 -22.32 -7.92
C SER A 533 17.76 -21.37 -7.26
N LEU A 534 16.48 -21.69 -7.39
CA LEU A 534 15.38 -21.00 -6.74
C LEU A 534 14.58 -22.03 -5.94
N ARG A 535 14.31 -21.72 -4.68
CA ARG A 535 13.30 -22.40 -3.88
C ARG A 535 12.22 -21.40 -3.52
N LEU A 536 10.99 -21.78 -3.78
CA LEU A 536 9.82 -21.15 -3.18
C LEU A 536 9.16 -22.13 -2.24
N ALA A 537 8.71 -21.67 -1.09
CA ALA A 537 7.96 -22.49 -0.16
C ALA A 537 6.83 -21.71 0.49
N TYR A 538 5.70 -22.39 0.60
CA TYR A 538 4.55 -21.96 1.38
C TYR A 538 4.35 -22.93 2.54
N PHE A 539 4.01 -22.39 3.70
CA PHE A 539 3.68 -23.17 4.89
C PHE A 539 2.34 -22.69 5.45
N TYR A 540 1.46 -23.63 5.71
CA TYR A 540 0.25 -23.46 6.49
C TYR A 540 0.48 -24.08 7.87
N ARG A 541 0.21 -23.32 8.92
CA ARG A 541 0.49 -23.70 10.31
C ARG A 541 -0.76 -23.51 11.13
N ASP A 542 -1.20 -24.59 11.78
CA ASP A 542 -2.33 -24.63 12.68
C ASP A 542 -1.83 -24.84 14.11
N PHE A 543 -2.15 -23.91 15.00
CA PHE A 543 -1.71 -23.91 16.39
C PHE A 543 -2.89 -24.13 17.32
N SER A 544 -2.73 -25.04 18.29
CA SER A 544 -3.78 -25.35 19.28
C SER A 544 -4.26 -24.17 20.13
N SER A 545 -3.51 -23.06 20.21
CA SER A 545 -3.79 -21.90 21.05
C SER A 545 -3.78 -20.56 20.32
N ALA A 546 -3.71 -20.55 18.97
CA ALA A 546 -3.66 -19.34 18.16
C ALA A 546 -4.30 -19.59 16.78
N ASN A 547 -4.72 -18.52 16.09
CA ASN A 547 -5.30 -18.65 14.75
C ASN A 547 -4.28 -19.22 13.74
N GLU A 548 -4.82 -19.78 12.66
CA GLU A 548 -4.10 -20.24 11.48
C GLU A 548 -3.07 -19.21 10.98
N ALA A 549 -1.92 -19.71 10.55
CA ALA A 549 -0.79 -18.90 10.13
C ALA A 549 -0.22 -19.35 8.78
N HIS A 550 0.30 -18.37 8.04
CA HIS A 550 0.85 -18.56 6.70
C HIS A 550 2.28 -18.02 6.64
N ASN A 551 3.23 -18.87 6.29
CA ASN A 551 4.61 -18.49 6.08
C ASN A 551 5.00 -18.63 4.60
N PHE A 552 5.93 -17.79 4.16
CA PHE A 552 6.46 -17.77 2.80
C PHE A 552 7.98 -17.69 2.84
N LEU A 553 8.64 -18.40 1.91
CA LEU A 553 10.09 -18.37 1.72
C LEU A 553 10.41 -18.30 0.22
N ALA A 554 11.27 -17.36 -0.14
CA ALA A 554 11.99 -17.34 -1.40
C ALA A 554 13.50 -17.39 -1.12
N ASP A 555 14.18 -18.35 -1.73
CA ASP A 555 15.62 -18.58 -1.59
C ASP A 555 16.23 -18.71 -2.99
N LEU A 556 16.96 -17.69 -3.42
CA LEU A 556 17.53 -17.54 -4.75
C LEU A 556 19.06 -17.49 -4.66
N LYS A 557 19.70 -18.48 -5.27
CA LYS A 557 21.15 -18.59 -5.35
C LYS A 557 21.61 -18.48 -6.80
N PHE A 558 22.62 -17.67 -7.08
CA PHE A 558 23.19 -17.48 -8.42
C PHE A 558 24.62 -16.92 -8.37
N PRO A 559 25.45 -17.17 -9.40
CA PRO A 559 26.78 -16.57 -9.48
C PRO A 559 26.73 -15.13 -10.04
N LEU A 560 27.76 -14.33 -9.74
CA LEU A 560 28.05 -13.04 -10.40
C LEU A 560 29.48 -13.06 -10.96
N LEU A 561 29.80 -12.10 -11.85
CA LEU A 561 31.07 -12.07 -12.60
C LEU A 561 32.32 -12.27 -11.73
N PHE A 562 32.34 -11.73 -10.50
CA PHE A 562 33.47 -11.85 -9.56
C PHE A 562 33.11 -12.57 -8.25
N ILE A 563 31.87 -13.04 -8.08
CA ILE A 563 31.38 -13.66 -6.84
C ILE A 563 30.85 -15.04 -7.19
N ASP A 564 31.43 -16.08 -6.58
CA ASP A 564 31.14 -17.46 -6.97
C ASP A 564 29.70 -17.86 -6.63
N SER A 565 29.15 -17.28 -5.58
CA SER A 565 27.74 -17.41 -5.26
C SER A 565 27.21 -16.22 -4.47
N VAL A 566 26.09 -15.68 -4.92
CA VAL A 566 25.19 -14.83 -4.17
C VAL A 566 24.00 -15.67 -3.74
N ASN A 567 23.56 -15.51 -2.50
CA ASN A 567 22.32 -16.07 -2.01
C ASN A 567 21.42 -14.96 -1.46
N PHE A 568 20.22 -14.84 -2.03
CA PHE A 568 19.18 -13.94 -1.57
C PHE A 568 18.06 -14.76 -0.93
N ILE A 569 17.73 -14.45 0.32
CA ILE A 569 16.61 -15.07 1.03
C ILE A 569 15.64 -13.96 1.42
N SER A 570 14.36 -14.14 1.10
CA SER A 570 13.25 -13.34 1.61
C SER A 570 12.21 -14.27 2.23
N SER A 571 11.75 -13.96 3.44
CA SER A 571 10.76 -14.79 4.12
C SER A 571 9.83 -13.97 4.99
N TYR A 572 8.58 -14.40 5.06
CA TYR A 572 7.60 -13.94 6.03
C TYR A 572 7.21 -15.12 6.90
N GLU A 573 7.50 -15.06 8.19
CA GLU A 573 7.37 -16.22 9.08
C GLU A 573 6.91 -15.86 10.48
N ASN A 574 6.08 -16.72 11.06
CA ASN A 574 5.88 -16.78 12.50
C ASN A 574 7.17 -17.13 13.23
N ILE A 575 7.35 -16.57 14.42
CA ILE A 575 8.50 -16.88 15.28
C ILE A 575 8.18 -18.11 16.14
N GLU A 576 9.06 -19.10 16.09
CA GLU A 576 8.85 -20.44 16.67
C GLU A 576 9.16 -20.49 18.18
N THR A 577 8.58 -19.58 18.95
CA THR A 577 8.56 -19.68 20.43
C THR A 577 7.12 -19.66 20.91
N ALA A 578 6.84 -20.33 22.02
CA ALA A 578 5.47 -20.38 22.54
C ALA A 578 4.93 -18.95 22.81
N LYS A 579 5.74 -18.09 23.44
CA LYS A 579 5.37 -16.69 23.76
C LYS A 579 5.10 -15.88 22.50
N ALA A 580 5.94 -16.01 21.48
CA ALA A 580 5.76 -15.31 20.22
C ALA A 580 4.51 -15.77 19.45
N VAL A 581 4.21 -17.07 19.43
CA VAL A 581 2.98 -17.59 18.82
C VAL A 581 1.74 -17.02 19.50
N GLN A 582 1.70 -16.99 20.83
CA GLN A 582 0.57 -16.41 21.58
C GLN A 582 0.45 -14.90 21.38
N ALA A 583 1.59 -14.18 21.33
CA ALA A 583 1.65 -12.76 21.02
C ALA A 583 1.40 -12.45 19.53
N LYS A 584 1.18 -13.47 18.69
CA LYS A 584 1.04 -13.36 17.23
C LYS A 584 2.21 -12.62 16.58
N ALA A 585 3.41 -12.78 17.14
CA ALA A 585 4.61 -12.13 16.63
C ALA A 585 5.07 -12.78 15.32
N LYS A 586 5.31 -11.93 14.33
CA LYS A 586 5.72 -12.32 12.97
C LYS A 586 6.94 -11.53 12.56
N MET A 587 7.75 -12.13 11.72
CA MET A 587 9.00 -11.57 11.22
C MET A 587 9.02 -11.59 9.69
N PHE A 588 9.35 -10.45 9.09
CA PHE A 588 9.76 -10.37 7.69
C PHE A 588 11.27 -10.25 7.63
N ARG A 589 11.95 -11.16 6.94
CA ARG A 589 13.41 -11.25 6.88
C ARG A 589 13.89 -11.18 5.45
N ASN A 590 14.87 -10.33 5.19
CA ASN A 590 15.66 -10.32 3.97
C ASN A 590 17.13 -10.55 4.30
N SER A 591 17.79 -11.43 3.55
CA SER A 591 19.21 -11.74 3.72
C SER A 591 19.89 -11.78 2.37
N VAL A 592 21.07 -11.19 2.30
CA VAL A 592 22.01 -11.34 1.20
C VAL A 592 23.27 -11.97 1.75
N ALA A 593 23.67 -13.11 1.19
CA ALA A 593 24.94 -13.75 1.48
C ALA A 593 25.80 -13.85 0.22
N LEU A 594 27.10 -13.66 0.38
CA LEU A 594 28.11 -13.72 -0.65
C LEU A 594 29.13 -14.79 -0.27
N TYR A 595 29.54 -15.59 -1.25
CA TYR A 595 30.59 -16.59 -1.10
C TYR A 595 31.62 -16.41 -2.21
N LYS A 596 32.90 -16.42 -1.83
CA LYS A 596 34.01 -16.31 -2.75
C LYS A 596 35.19 -17.17 -2.31
N ASP A 597 35.60 -18.10 -3.16
CA ASP A 597 36.93 -18.70 -3.09
C ASP A 597 37.96 -17.68 -3.61
N LEU A 598 38.98 -17.44 -2.80
CA LEU A 598 40.08 -16.51 -3.09
C LEU A 598 41.36 -17.28 -3.43
N PRO A 599 42.34 -16.62 -4.08
CA PRO A 599 43.68 -17.18 -4.25
C PRO A 599 44.31 -17.57 -2.91
N TYR A 600 45.35 -18.43 -2.96
CA TYR A 600 46.11 -18.87 -1.79
C TYR A 600 45.26 -19.52 -0.70
N ASN A 601 44.30 -20.37 -1.08
CA ASN A 601 43.51 -21.20 -0.16
C ASN A 601 42.57 -20.42 0.80
N PHE A 602 42.28 -19.15 0.51
CA PHE A 602 41.30 -18.38 1.29
C PHE A 602 39.87 -18.57 0.79
N ARG A 603 38.92 -18.53 1.72
CA ARG A 603 37.47 -18.51 1.46
C ARG A 603 36.86 -17.36 2.22
N LEU A 604 36.11 -16.52 1.51
CA LEU A 604 35.38 -15.40 2.07
C LEU A 604 33.89 -15.71 2.05
N TYR A 605 33.23 -15.48 3.18
CA TYR A 605 31.78 -15.47 3.28
C TYR A 605 31.33 -14.20 3.99
N GLY A 606 30.30 -13.56 3.46
CA GLY A 606 29.68 -12.39 4.08
C GLY A 606 28.17 -12.52 4.01
N ARG A 607 27.46 -12.16 5.08
CA ARG A 607 26.01 -12.11 5.10
C ARG A 607 25.55 -10.85 5.79
N PHE A 608 24.64 -10.14 5.15
CA PHE A 608 23.82 -9.11 5.79
C PHE A 608 22.38 -9.61 5.83
N GLN A 609 21.75 -9.47 6.98
CA GLN A 609 20.35 -9.81 7.19
C GLN A 609 19.65 -8.67 7.91
N HIS A 610 18.50 -8.27 7.38
CA HIS A 610 17.58 -7.34 8.02
C HIS A 610 16.26 -8.07 8.29
N ALA A 611 15.72 -7.93 9.48
CA ALA A 611 14.41 -8.45 9.84
C ALA A 611 13.56 -7.39 10.54
N GLY A 612 12.33 -7.18 10.04
CA GLY A 612 11.31 -6.35 10.68
C GLY A 612 10.27 -7.23 11.36
N TYR A 613 9.79 -6.80 12.51
CA TYR A 613 8.80 -7.50 13.32
C TYR A 613 7.49 -6.71 13.35
N ASN A 614 6.36 -7.39 13.53
CA ASN A 614 5.04 -6.75 13.61
C ASN A 614 4.77 -6.04 14.96
N ASP A 615 5.72 -6.06 15.89
CA ASP A 615 5.70 -5.30 17.14
C ASP A 615 6.56 -4.03 17.06
N ASP A 616 6.92 -3.57 15.85
CA ASP A 616 7.80 -2.43 15.54
C ASP A 616 9.29 -2.62 15.91
N ASN A 617 9.69 -3.85 16.26
CA ASN A 617 11.09 -4.19 16.42
C ASN A 617 11.77 -4.38 15.06
N GLU A 618 13.08 -4.21 15.04
CA GLU A 618 13.92 -4.44 13.87
C GLU A 618 15.20 -5.13 14.32
N ARG A 619 15.74 -6.02 13.49
CA ARG A 619 17.01 -6.72 13.73
C ARG A 619 17.92 -6.62 12.52
N ASN A 620 19.14 -6.19 12.75
CA ASN A 620 20.21 -6.19 11.75
C ASN A 620 21.31 -7.15 12.18
N THR A 621 21.63 -8.10 11.33
CA THR A 621 22.70 -9.08 11.56
C THR A 621 23.71 -9.02 10.43
N VAL A 622 24.97 -8.80 10.77
CA VAL A 622 26.12 -8.87 9.86
C VAL A 622 26.97 -10.05 10.29
N LYS A 623 27.33 -10.91 9.34
CA LYS A 623 28.29 -12.00 9.54
C LYS A 623 29.39 -11.90 8.49
N ALA A 624 30.64 -11.95 8.89
CA ALA A 624 31.78 -12.00 7.97
C ALA A 624 32.73 -13.11 8.41
N GLU A 625 33.15 -13.95 7.46
CA GLU A 625 33.99 -15.11 7.70
C GLU A 625 35.15 -15.12 6.69
N LEU A 626 36.36 -15.30 7.20
CA LEU A 626 37.56 -15.52 6.39
C LEU A 626 38.24 -16.80 6.84
N TYR A 627 38.24 -17.82 6.01
CA TYR A 627 38.83 -19.12 6.30
C TYR A 627 40.03 -19.40 5.39
N TYR A 628 41.10 -19.93 5.98
CA TYR A 628 42.25 -20.47 5.28
C TYR A 628 42.17 -22.00 5.28
N LEU A 629 42.24 -22.61 4.10
CA LEU A 629 42.24 -24.05 3.91
C LEU A 629 43.66 -24.61 4.15
N LEU A 630 43.86 -25.23 5.32
CA LEU A 630 45.12 -25.87 5.73
C LEU A 630 45.39 -27.14 4.92
N PHE A 631 44.36 -27.98 4.79
CA PHE A 631 44.40 -29.23 4.06
C PHE A 631 43.18 -29.33 3.16
N LYS A 632 43.35 -29.83 1.94
CA LYS A 632 42.24 -30.01 0.98
C LYS A 632 41.51 -31.34 1.17
N LYS A 633 42.19 -32.35 1.74
CA LYS A 633 41.67 -33.69 2.05
C LYS A 633 42.42 -34.28 3.26
N PRO A 634 41.80 -34.36 4.45
CA PRO A 634 40.51 -33.75 4.80
C PRO A 634 40.50 -32.24 4.58
N ASP A 635 39.32 -31.68 4.27
CA ASP A 635 39.13 -30.22 4.22
C ASP A 635 39.18 -29.72 5.66
N ILE A 636 40.36 -29.28 6.08
CA ILE A 636 40.60 -28.68 7.38
C ILE A 636 40.88 -27.21 7.12
N SER A 637 40.06 -26.35 7.71
CA SER A 637 40.22 -24.91 7.60
C SER A 637 40.21 -24.26 8.97
N VAL A 638 41.05 -23.25 9.11
CA VAL A 638 41.07 -22.34 10.26
C VAL A 638 40.66 -20.96 9.77
N GLY A 639 39.87 -20.24 10.53
CA GLY A 639 39.36 -18.97 10.08
C GLY A 639 38.99 -18.05 11.22
N TYR A 640 38.54 -16.88 10.82
CA TYR A 640 38.01 -15.85 11.69
C TYR A 640 36.56 -15.56 11.29
N GLU A 641 35.70 -15.41 12.30
CA GLU A 641 34.29 -15.09 12.18
C GLU A 641 33.98 -13.83 13.01
N PHE A 642 33.46 -12.82 12.33
CA PHE A 642 32.88 -11.62 12.92
C PHE A 642 31.36 -11.69 12.84
N THR A 643 30.69 -11.39 13.95
CA THR A 643 29.23 -11.23 14.01
C THR A 643 28.89 -9.91 14.70
N TYR A 644 28.06 -9.11 14.05
CA TYR A 644 27.33 -8.01 14.66
C TYR A 644 25.83 -8.33 14.60
N ASP A 645 25.12 -8.21 15.71
CA ASP A 645 23.69 -8.49 15.78
C ASP A 645 23.00 -7.52 16.73
N ASN A 646 22.02 -6.79 16.24
CA ASN A 646 21.36 -5.77 17.04
C ASN A 646 19.87 -5.73 16.77
N THR A 647 19.10 -5.65 17.85
CA THR A 647 17.67 -5.31 17.81
C THR A 647 17.43 -3.87 18.22
N LYS A 648 16.31 -3.29 17.76
CA LYS A 648 15.90 -1.93 18.13
C LYS A 648 15.53 -1.83 19.61
N PHE A 649 14.91 -2.87 20.14
CA PHE A 649 14.62 -3.01 21.57
C PHE A 649 14.53 -4.49 21.98
N SER A 650 14.71 -4.75 23.28
CA SER A 650 14.61 -6.08 23.86
C SER A 650 13.17 -6.59 23.88
N SER A 651 12.98 -7.88 23.57
CA SER A 651 11.68 -8.56 23.59
C SER A 651 11.75 -9.82 24.45
N SER A 652 10.74 -10.03 25.29
CA SER A 652 10.59 -11.26 26.06
C SER A 652 10.02 -12.42 25.22
N ASN A 653 9.46 -12.13 24.05
CA ASN A 653 8.80 -13.12 23.19
C ASN A 653 9.80 -13.97 22.40
N TYR A 654 10.93 -13.41 21.99
CA TYR A 654 11.91 -14.07 21.13
C TYR A 654 13.34 -13.61 21.45
N TYR A 655 14.35 -14.18 20.79
CA TYR A 655 15.73 -13.76 21.04
C TYR A 655 15.98 -12.39 20.40
N SER A 656 16.29 -11.40 21.24
CA SER A 656 16.55 -10.01 20.86
C SER A 656 17.96 -9.59 21.33
N PRO A 657 19.00 -9.78 20.51
CA PRO A 657 20.35 -9.31 20.84
C PRO A 657 20.38 -7.77 20.93
N ASP A 658 21.17 -7.24 21.87
CA ASP A 658 21.36 -5.80 22.05
C ASP A 658 22.83 -5.43 21.86
N ASN A 659 23.13 -4.76 20.75
CA ASN A 659 24.47 -4.36 20.33
C ASN A 659 25.53 -5.48 20.46
N LEU A 660 25.17 -6.72 20.07
CA LEU A 660 26.06 -7.87 20.14
C LEU A 660 27.20 -7.71 19.14
N ILE A 661 28.43 -7.74 19.64
CA ILE A 661 29.66 -7.83 18.84
C ILE A 661 30.40 -9.09 19.26
N MET A 662 30.68 -9.98 18.31
CA MET A 662 31.31 -11.25 18.57
C MET A 662 32.43 -11.52 17.56
N ASN A 663 33.59 -11.91 18.08
CA ASN A 663 34.80 -12.22 17.33
C ASN A 663 35.26 -13.63 17.69
N GLN A 664 35.30 -14.54 16.72
CA GLN A 664 35.68 -15.93 16.96
C GLN A 664 36.78 -16.41 16.01
N ALA A 665 37.70 -17.20 16.53
CA ALA A 665 38.55 -18.08 15.73
C ALA A 665 37.82 -19.41 15.56
N GLY A 666 37.66 -19.84 14.30
CA GLY A 666 36.94 -21.04 13.91
C GLY A 666 37.88 -22.12 13.38
N LEU A 667 37.64 -23.38 13.76
CA LEU A 667 38.20 -24.57 13.15
C LEU A 667 37.07 -25.35 12.49
N ARG A 668 37.27 -25.77 11.24
CA ARG A 668 36.29 -26.58 10.50
C ARG A 668 36.96 -27.80 9.88
N LEU A 669 36.30 -28.95 10.00
CA LEU A 669 36.67 -30.23 9.41
C LEU A 669 35.53 -30.71 8.52
N LYS A 670 35.83 -30.99 7.26
CA LYS A 670 34.90 -31.64 6.32
C LYS A 670 35.59 -32.78 5.61
N GLU A 671 35.04 -33.99 5.76
CA GLU A 671 35.64 -35.20 5.18
C GLU A 671 34.57 -36.27 4.90
N SER A 672 34.91 -37.22 4.04
CA SER A 672 34.18 -38.45 3.82
C SER A 672 35.05 -39.68 4.06
N PHE A 673 34.66 -40.52 5.01
CA PHE A 673 35.35 -41.75 5.40
C PHE A 673 34.70 -43.00 4.78
N PHE A 674 35.40 -44.12 4.88
CA PHE A 674 34.88 -45.46 4.55
C PHE A 674 34.26 -45.54 3.14
N LYS A 675 35.01 -45.15 2.10
CA LYS A 675 34.54 -45.08 0.70
C LYS A 675 33.24 -44.26 0.54
N HIS A 676 33.19 -43.09 1.19
CA HIS A 676 32.03 -42.18 1.20
C HIS A 676 30.77 -42.72 1.90
N ARG A 677 30.91 -43.70 2.80
CA ARG A 677 29.78 -44.14 3.65
C ARG A 677 29.48 -43.16 4.78
N LEU A 678 30.50 -42.55 5.37
CA LEU A 678 30.33 -41.55 6.42
C LEU A 678 30.84 -40.21 5.88
N SER A 679 30.03 -39.16 5.97
CA SER A 679 30.46 -37.79 5.70
C SER A 679 30.24 -36.92 6.92
N CYS A 680 31.23 -36.12 7.28
CA CYS A 680 31.12 -35.13 8.33
C CYS A 680 31.44 -33.71 7.83
N ASP A 681 30.82 -32.73 8.45
CA ASP A 681 31.15 -31.30 8.33
C ASP A 681 30.95 -30.71 9.72
N ILE A 682 32.04 -30.48 10.45
CA ILE A 682 32.06 -30.10 11.86
C ILE A 682 32.83 -28.80 12.00
N GLY A 683 32.30 -27.86 12.76
CA GLY A 683 32.91 -26.58 13.09
C GLY A 683 32.91 -26.32 14.58
N TYR A 684 33.97 -25.69 15.07
CA TYR A 684 34.08 -25.19 16.43
C TYR A 684 34.67 -23.78 16.41
N GLY A 685 34.02 -22.85 17.10
CA GLY A 685 34.44 -21.47 17.24
C GLY A 685 34.70 -21.13 18.70
N LEU A 686 35.83 -20.49 18.97
CA LEU A 686 36.20 -19.93 20.27
C LEU A 686 36.45 -18.44 20.08
N GLY A 687 35.90 -17.61 20.95
CA GLY A 687 36.03 -16.17 20.79
C GLY A 687 35.68 -15.35 22.02
N TYR A 688 35.56 -14.06 21.81
CA TYR A 688 35.12 -13.10 22.82
C TYR A 688 33.94 -12.29 22.26
N ALA A 689 32.93 -12.05 23.09
CA ALA A 689 31.75 -11.29 22.71
C ALA A 689 31.35 -10.29 23.79
N THR A 690 30.82 -9.17 23.34
CA THR A 690 30.21 -8.12 24.17
C THR A 690 28.77 -7.90 23.72
N GLU A 691 27.87 -7.66 24.66
CA GLU A 691 26.45 -7.42 24.41
C GLU A 691 25.97 -6.43 25.48
N GLU A 692 25.15 -5.46 25.10
CA GLU A 692 24.69 -4.42 26.03
C GLU A 692 23.96 -5.06 27.22
N GLY A 693 24.20 -4.54 28.42
CA GLY A 693 23.60 -5.07 29.66
C GLY A 693 24.22 -6.37 30.19
N ALA A 694 25.32 -6.89 29.60
CA ALA A 694 26.08 -8.00 30.14
C ALA A 694 27.60 -7.77 30.06
N GLU A 695 28.35 -8.34 31.01
CA GLU A 695 29.81 -8.33 30.92
C GLU A 695 30.29 -9.13 29.71
N GLY A 696 31.27 -8.56 29.01
CA GLY A 696 31.93 -9.23 27.89
C GLY A 696 32.59 -10.53 28.37
N ARG A 697 32.46 -11.60 27.57
CA ARG A 697 32.96 -12.92 27.97
C ARG A 697 33.46 -13.77 26.81
N THR A 698 34.22 -14.79 27.16
CA THR A 698 34.58 -15.88 26.25
C THR A 698 33.33 -16.64 25.82
N VAL A 699 33.20 -16.87 24.52
CA VAL A 699 32.07 -17.54 23.89
C VAL A 699 32.52 -18.70 23.03
N HIS A 700 31.64 -19.69 22.92
CA HIS A 700 31.88 -20.91 22.17
C HIS A 700 30.70 -21.16 21.24
N SER A 701 31.00 -21.54 20.01
CA SER A 701 30.04 -22.08 19.05
C SER A 701 30.53 -23.43 18.57
N ALA A 702 29.62 -24.37 18.39
CA ALA A 702 29.96 -25.68 17.83
C ALA A 702 28.79 -26.15 16.98
N GLY A 703 29.08 -26.73 15.83
CA GLY A 703 28.03 -27.26 15.00
C GLY A 703 28.57 -28.31 14.06
N GLY A 704 27.71 -29.22 13.62
CA GLY A 704 28.14 -30.17 12.61
C GLY A 704 27.01 -30.98 12.03
N ASN A 705 27.29 -31.52 10.86
CA ASN A 705 26.42 -32.42 10.12
C ASN A 705 27.14 -33.74 9.92
N LEU A 706 26.46 -34.84 10.24
CA LEU A 706 26.88 -36.20 10.00
C LEU A 706 25.89 -36.84 9.03
N ARG A 707 26.41 -37.57 8.05
CA ARG A 707 25.61 -38.39 7.13
C ARG A 707 26.22 -39.78 7.04
N TYR A 708 25.40 -40.80 7.25
CA TYR A 708 25.80 -42.19 7.14
C TYR A 708 24.94 -42.93 6.12
N ARG A 709 25.55 -43.32 5.00
CA ARG A 709 24.91 -44.05 3.92
C ARG A 709 24.82 -45.54 4.28
N LEU A 710 23.63 -45.98 4.69
CA LEU A 710 23.31 -47.37 4.99
C LEU A 710 23.34 -48.22 3.72
N THR A 711 22.68 -47.73 2.66
CA THR A 711 22.58 -48.39 1.35
C THR A 711 22.63 -47.35 0.23
N ALA A 712 22.57 -47.76 -1.04
CA ALA A 712 22.43 -46.81 -2.16
C ALA A 712 21.14 -45.97 -2.09
N LYS A 713 20.12 -46.45 -1.36
CA LYS A 713 18.80 -45.83 -1.23
C LYS A 713 18.55 -45.16 0.13
N ALA A 714 19.23 -45.60 1.19
CA ALA A 714 19.00 -45.16 2.56
C ALA A 714 20.22 -44.42 3.17
N GLU A 715 19.98 -43.25 3.75
CA GLU A 715 20.99 -42.40 4.38
C GLU A 715 20.44 -41.88 5.72
N LEU A 716 21.16 -42.14 6.81
CA LEU A 716 20.92 -41.47 8.09
C LEU A 716 21.62 -40.13 8.09
N PHE A 717 21.02 -39.14 8.73
CA PHE A 717 21.66 -37.86 8.99
C PHE A 717 21.41 -37.39 10.40
N ALA A 718 22.37 -36.64 10.93
CA ALA A 718 22.25 -35.94 12.19
C ALA A 718 22.95 -34.59 12.10
N SER A 719 22.40 -33.58 12.75
CA SER A 719 23.02 -32.27 12.91
C SER A 719 22.89 -31.80 14.35
N LEU A 720 23.95 -31.18 14.86
CA LEU A 720 23.98 -30.53 16.16
C LEU A 720 24.41 -29.08 15.94
N ASN A 721 23.78 -28.13 16.63
CA ASN A 721 24.26 -26.76 16.72
C ASN A 721 24.19 -26.28 18.17
N LEU A 722 25.26 -25.67 18.64
CA LEU A 722 25.43 -25.06 19.94
C LEU A 722 25.91 -23.63 19.71
N SER A 723 25.22 -22.67 20.31
CA SER A 723 25.56 -21.25 20.21
C SER A 723 25.49 -20.61 21.59
N ARG A 724 26.45 -19.74 21.90
CA ARG A 724 26.52 -19.01 23.16
C ARG A 724 26.99 -17.59 22.90
N THR A 725 26.24 -16.61 23.39
CA THR A 725 26.60 -15.18 23.48
C THR A 725 26.72 -14.81 24.97
N PRO A 726 26.99 -13.55 25.34
CA PRO A 726 26.95 -13.11 26.74
C PRO A 726 25.59 -13.36 27.39
N THR A 727 24.49 -12.96 26.75
CA THR A 727 23.13 -13.05 27.33
C THR A 727 22.36 -14.31 26.93
N TYR A 728 22.82 -15.04 25.91
CA TYR A 728 22.03 -16.10 25.29
C TYR A 728 22.83 -17.38 25.09
N ALA A 729 22.15 -18.52 25.19
CA ALA A 729 22.70 -19.81 24.80
C ALA A 729 21.59 -20.68 24.22
N SER A 730 21.89 -21.41 23.14
CA SER A 730 20.93 -22.32 22.51
C SER A 730 21.60 -23.58 22.02
N ARG A 731 20.79 -24.64 21.95
CA ARG A 731 21.14 -25.94 21.40
C ARG A 731 20.05 -26.42 20.46
N SER A 732 20.45 -27.01 19.35
CA SER A 732 19.52 -27.72 18.47
C SER A 732 20.11 -29.02 17.95
N ILE A 733 19.25 -30.02 17.83
CA ILE A 733 19.56 -31.33 17.28
C ILE A 733 18.54 -31.62 16.19
N GLN A 734 19.00 -32.11 15.05
CA GLN A 734 18.15 -32.73 14.04
C GLN A 734 18.69 -34.12 13.74
N ALA A 735 17.83 -35.11 13.60
CA ALA A 735 18.23 -36.43 13.15
C ALA A 735 17.13 -37.05 12.30
N GLY A 736 17.50 -37.91 11.37
CA GLY A 736 16.50 -38.52 10.50
C GLY A 736 17.06 -39.54 9.52
N LEU A 737 16.12 -40.06 8.73
CA LEU A 737 16.36 -41.01 7.66
C LEU A 737 15.89 -40.40 6.35
N LYS A 738 16.74 -40.50 5.33
CA LYS A 738 16.40 -40.22 3.94
C LYS A 738 16.38 -41.51 3.15
N TYR A 739 15.27 -41.76 2.46
CA TYR A 739 15.07 -42.93 1.61
C TYR A 739 14.74 -42.51 0.18
N ARG A 740 15.40 -43.09 -0.81
CA ARG A 740 15.09 -42.92 -2.25
C ARG A 740 14.41 -44.19 -2.74
N PHE A 741 13.22 -44.05 -3.35
CA PHE A 741 12.43 -45.19 -3.82
C PHE A 741 13.04 -45.83 -5.08
#